data_AF-A0AA48M2Q4-F1
#
_entry.id   AF-A0AA48M2Q4-F1
#
_cell.length_a   1.000
_cell.length_b   1.000
_cell.length_c   1.000
_cell.angle_alpha   90.00
_cell.angle_beta   90.00
_cell.angle_gamma   90.00
#
_symmetry.space_group_name_H-M   'P 1'
#
loop_
_entity.id
_entity.type
_entity.pdbx_description
1 polymer ?
#
loop_
_entity_poly.entity_id
_entity_poly.type
_entity_poly.pdbx_seq_one_letter_code
_entity_poly.pdbx_strand_id
1 'polypeptide(L)'
;MRLGVAGAVQHYEAGVRLSREALHWIGRQFLSPRRFVDAAWYSRRYSIARPADAYRHFMKQGWKLGFQPNPFFDVAWYRNKYGCRGNPLLDYIRRGGRNPHPLFDVRWYLRAYPDVAAHRTDALLHFLEHGRYERRRPNFLFDPQWYAANYDWRGGGDDPFLHYIEEGAAARLHPHPLFDAGWYNDNNPGALREGRCALTHFLEEGALNGRSPHPLFDADWYLKTYPDVAQAKINPLIHYLRSGADELRDPHPHFQTRWYYAAYPEARETNALLHYRAFGHSRAGPNVVFDPLWYRRKYGHLIPDSQPPFEHFLKTGRYVGLRPGPFFDPQTYSARNSAAVRQIDATALFLDETRRDWVVESPAMRRPLAPPLVISPAAPAKILFPPAFARSFFSRRKIGVGSRRKPRIAVHLHIFYLDLAPRFASSLALIPFPFDLHVTVVEPGSENQVRAIFSRVSQLDRLEITCTENRGRDIAPFIVACGEALAEYDFILHLHTKKSPHNRRLSAWLDYLLEQLLGSAENIKSIIDAFDARADLGVLYPVPYAPLHPFMRLGGNAAAIESLSARLGVRAEQLSPLLYSSFPSGSMLWMRGTVMRRINRLGLTFDDFPVEAGQDDGTLAHAIERLFPVFASEEGLDAVPFIRGDGAFDENGAWTAPATLECDVVILDHNLGGGASKFFEMSLPDYLEGNARVVRLYRDHTLGRSICEEIREDSTRFFILPAGETLGESLRRFRTREVVINSLYGLNAEIGGIIAALDIMKKSAGVVLRLMTHDFLLACPSQHLLDFELTYCGLPPVEDDRCRQCAQCNENIDPSWRRSFQLTTWRLQSQALIDLCDEIRFFDPSGVEILSRVLEIPMRPRRMVSHSRAGALRRVEIANRDRLTIGILGTLTYVKGVNVVNELAAYIRRNALDAEIVVIGDVRAAVDPSVRVHGAYDAASLPNIIESTGVNIVFISSVVPETFCYTLSEAMDMSLAVVCFDLGAQANRVRSYERGKVLPVGAAADEIYSTLSDCWRRFVAPAQVEVAS
;
A
#
# COMPACT_ATOMS: atom_id res chain seq x y z
N MET A 1 -3.21 -23.76 -38.26
CA MET A 1 -2.19 -22.71 -38.51
C MET A 1 -2.81 -21.38 -38.09
N ARG A 2 -2.84 -20.98 -36.82
CA ARG A 2 -1.78 -20.53 -35.87
C ARG A 2 -0.88 -19.42 -36.42
N LEU A 3 -1.22 -18.17 -36.04
CA LEU A 3 -0.41 -17.09 -35.44
C LEU A 3 -1.30 -15.83 -35.54
N GLY A 4 -1.79 -15.19 -34.48
CA GLY A 4 -1.29 -15.08 -33.12
C GLY A 4 -1.31 -13.59 -32.78
N VAL A 5 -2.46 -13.12 -32.27
CA VAL A 5 -2.69 -11.76 -31.77
C VAL A 5 -1.83 -11.56 -30.51
N ALA A 6 -0.59 -11.08 -30.69
CA ALA A 6 0.28 -10.60 -29.62
C ALA A 6 1.40 -9.76 -30.25
N GLY A 7 1.43 -8.44 -29.99
CA GLY A 7 2.56 -7.60 -30.40
C GLY A 7 2.26 -6.16 -30.87
N ALA A 8 1.18 -5.52 -30.40
CA ALA A 8 0.84 -4.16 -30.81
C ALA A 8 0.90 -3.13 -29.67
N VAL A 9 1.91 -3.19 -28.80
CA VAL A 9 2.27 -2.07 -27.90
C VAL A 9 3.78 -2.14 -27.60
N GLN A 10 4.61 -1.82 -28.58
CA GLN A 10 6.01 -1.39 -28.41
C GLN A 10 6.54 -0.98 -29.79
N HIS A 11 7.25 0.15 -29.86
CA HIS A 11 7.74 0.86 -31.06
C HIS A 11 6.84 1.99 -31.60
N TYR A 12 6.60 3.02 -30.79
CA TYR A 12 6.05 4.32 -31.24
C TYR A 12 7.13 5.37 -31.62
N GLU A 13 8.43 5.06 -31.50
CA GLU A 13 9.52 6.06 -31.65
C GLU A 13 10.37 5.99 -32.93
N ALA A 14 10.04 5.16 -33.91
CA ALA A 14 10.74 5.19 -35.21
C ALA A 14 9.76 5.56 -36.33
N GLY A 15 9.90 6.78 -36.84
CA GLY A 15 8.91 7.43 -37.69
C GLY A 15 8.57 6.67 -38.98
N VAL A 16 7.27 6.57 -39.25
CA VAL A 16 6.79 6.80 -40.61
C VAL A 16 6.98 8.30 -40.87
N ARG A 17 8.17 8.71 -41.32
CA ARG A 17 8.27 9.94 -42.09
C ARG A 17 7.38 9.70 -43.31
N LEU A 18 6.21 10.32 -43.35
CA LEU A 18 5.50 10.49 -44.62
C LEU A 18 6.51 11.17 -45.55
N SER A 19 7.02 10.43 -46.52
CA SER A 19 8.02 10.96 -47.44
C SER A 19 7.44 12.20 -48.13
N ARG A 20 8.32 13.11 -48.59
CA ARG A 20 7.88 14.23 -49.43
C ARG A 20 7.02 13.72 -50.58
N GLU A 21 7.33 12.54 -51.11
CA GLU A 21 6.58 11.79 -52.12
C GLU A 21 5.22 11.30 -51.64
N ALA A 22 5.07 10.76 -50.42
CA ALA A 22 3.78 10.34 -49.88
C ALA A 22 2.80 11.53 -49.67
N LEU A 23 3.33 12.68 -49.24
CA LEU A 23 2.56 13.94 -49.15
C LEU A 23 2.29 14.55 -50.54
N HIS A 24 3.22 14.41 -51.49
CA HIS A 24 3.03 14.81 -52.89
C HIS A 24 2.04 13.91 -53.65
N TRP A 25 1.96 12.63 -53.28
CA TRP A 25 1.19 11.60 -53.99
C TRP A 25 -0.32 11.79 -53.80
N ILE A 26 -0.76 12.33 -52.66
CA ILE A 26 -2.16 12.72 -52.41
C ILE A 26 -2.67 13.74 -53.45
N GLY A 27 -1.78 14.46 -54.15
CA GLY A 27 -2.12 15.41 -55.21
C GLY A 27 -2.26 14.85 -56.63
N ARG A 28 -2.11 13.53 -56.88
CA ARG A 28 -2.19 12.94 -58.25
C ARG A 28 -3.32 11.94 -58.48
N GLN A 29 -4.31 11.86 -57.59
CA GLN A 29 -5.59 11.22 -57.91
C GLN A 29 -6.54 12.29 -58.44
N PHE A 30 -7.42 11.94 -59.38
CA PHE A 30 -8.42 12.83 -60.01
C PHE A 30 -9.46 13.36 -58.98
N LEU A 31 -9.01 14.13 -57.99
CA LEU A 31 -9.85 14.77 -57.01
C LEU A 31 -10.58 15.91 -57.71
N SER A 32 -11.87 15.69 -57.98
CA SER A 32 -12.73 16.72 -58.54
C SER A 32 -12.79 17.90 -57.56
N PRO A 33 -12.36 19.12 -57.95
CA PRO A 33 -12.45 20.30 -57.09
C PRO A 33 -13.88 20.59 -56.62
N ARG A 34 -14.88 20.05 -57.35
CA ARG A 34 -16.30 20.12 -56.99
C ARG A 34 -16.62 19.51 -55.63
N ARG A 35 -15.92 18.44 -55.21
CA ARG A 35 -16.19 17.76 -53.92
C ARG A 35 -15.80 18.60 -52.70
N PHE A 36 -14.91 19.57 -52.88
CA PHE A 36 -14.49 20.48 -51.82
C PHE A 36 -15.37 21.74 -51.71
N VAL A 37 -16.33 21.91 -52.63
CA VAL A 37 -17.32 23.00 -52.54
C VAL A 37 -18.59 22.42 -51.93
N ASP A 38 -18.84 22.76 -50.66
CA ASP A 38 -20.10 22.41 -49.99
C ASP A 38 -21.21 23.27 -50.58
N ALA A 39 -21.89 22.76 -51.60
CA ALA A 39 -22.88 23.49 -52.36
C ALA A 39 -24.04 24.02 -51.50
N ALA A 40 -24.46 23.26 -50.48
CA ALA A 40 -25.58 23.63 -49.63
C ALA A 40 -25.18 24.75 -48.66
N TRP A 41 -24.03 24.61 -47.99
CA TRP A 41 -23.51 25.66 -47.11
C TRP A 41 -23.16 26.93 -47.90
N TYR A 42 -22.46 26.79 -49.03
CA TYR A 42 -22.02 27.91 -49.86
C TYR A 42 -23.19 28.74 -50.38
N SER A 43 -24.24 28.08 -50.89
CA SER A 43 -25.43 28.77 -51.37
C SER A 43 -26.17 29.53 -50.27
N ARG A 44 -26.27 28.95 -49.07
CA ARG A 44 -26.88 29.64 -47.92
C ARG A 44 -26.05 30.82 -47.46
N ARG A 45 -24.72 30.66 -47.36
CA ARG A 45 -23.81 31.67 -46.81
C ARG A 45 -23.65 32.90 -47.71
N TYR A 46 -23.68 32.70 -49.03
CA TYR A 46 -23.42 33.74 -50.03
C TYR A 46 -24.63 34.03 -50.94
N SER A 47 -25.82 33.59 -50.55
CA SER A 47 -27.09 33.83 -51.24
C SER A 47 -27.09 33.43 -52.73
N ILE A 48 -26.54 32.26 -53.06
CA ILE A 48 -26.53 31.73 -54.43
C ILE A 48 -27.82 30.95 -54.71
N ALA A 49 -28.61 31.44 -55.66
CA ALA A 49 -29.99 30.98 -55.94
C ALA A 49 -30.17 29.46 -56.11
N ARG A 50 -29.19 28.75 -56.69
CA ARG A 50 -29.24 27.29 -56.86
C ARG A 50 -27.93 26.66 -56.34
N PRO A 51 -27.98 25.67 -55.42
CA PRO A 51 -26.80 24.93 -54.97
C PRO A 51 -25.95 24.33 -56.11
N ALA A 52 -26.59 23.93 -57.21
CA ALA A 52 -25.90 23.40 -58.38
C ALA A 52 -24.89 24.40 -59.01
N ASP A 53 -25.07 25.71 -58.79
CA ASP A 53 -24.22 26.76 -59.36
C ASP A 53 -23.06 27.16 -58.42
N ALA A 54 -23.07 26.73 -57.16
CA ALA A 54 -22.06 27.08 -56.15
C ALA A 54 -20.63 26.79 -56.61
N TYR A 55 -20.39 25.60 -57.20
CA TYR A 55 -19.08 25.23 -57.73
C TYR A 55 -18.62 26.16 -58.86
N ARG A 56 -19.48 26.40 -59.87
CA ARG A 56 -19.14 27.29 -60.99
C ARG A 56 -18.88 28.72 -60.52
N HIS A 57 -19.71 29.21 -59.60
CA HIS A 57 -19.57 30.53 -59.01
C HIS A 57 -18.24 30.66 -58.27
N PHE A 58 -17.93 29.71 -57.38
CA PHE A 58 -16.67 29.71 -56.63
C PHE A 58 -15.48 29.73 -57.58
N MET A 59 -15.44 28.84 -58.57
CA MET A 59 -14.31 28.71 -59.51
C MET A 59 -14.09 29.95 -60.38
N LYS A 60 -15.17 30.63 -60.81
CA LYS A 60 -15.10 31.81 -61.68
C LYS A 60 -14.71 33.08 -60.93
N GLN A 61 -15.36 33.34 -59.78
CA GLN A 61 -15.23 34.62 -59.08
C GLN A 61 -15.25 34.52 -57.54
N GLY A 62 -15.89 33.51 -56.94
CA GLY A 62 -16.03 33.43 -55.49
C GLY A 62 -14.70 33.46 -54.73
N TRP A 63 -13.68 32.72 -55.21
CA TRP A 63 -12.35 32.75 -54.58
C TRP A 63 -11.65 34.12 -54.69
N LYS A 64 -12.01 34.95 -55.68
CA LYS A 64 -11.48 36.32 -55.85
C LYS A 64 -12.13 37.28 -54.87
N LEU A 65 -13.40 37.03 -54.55
CA LEU A 65 -14.16 37.77 -53.54
C LEU A 65 -13.82 37.34 -52.10
N GLY A 66 -12.92 36.38 -51.92
CA GLY A 66 -12.56 35.85 -50.61
C GLY A 66 -13.58 34.87 -50.02
N PHE A 67 -14.57 34.43 -50.80
CA PHE A 67 -15.57 33.46 -50.34
C PHE A 67 -14.92 32.12 -50.07
N GLN A 68 -15.30 31.45 -48.99
CA GLN A 68 -14.81 30.13 -48.61
C GLN A 68 -15.57 29.06 -49.40
N PRO A 69 -14.91 28.01 -49.94
CA PRO A 69 -15.60 26.94 -50.66
C PRO A 69 -16.41 26.00 -49.74
N ASN A 70 -16.03 25.92 -48.47
CA ASN A 70 -16.67 25.14 -47.41
C ASN A 70 -16.27 25.77 -46.04
N PRO A 71 -16.90 25.38 -44.92
CA PRO A 71 -16.63 26.01 -43.62
C PRO A 71 -15.23 25.77 -43.04
N PHE A 72 -14.48 24.80 -43.58
CA PHE A 72 -13.17 24.39 -43.05
C PHE A 72 -12.04 24.76 -44.02
N PHE A 73 -12.27 25.74 -44.90
CA PHE A 73 -11.27 26.27 -45.82
C PHE A 73 -11.28 27.81 -45.80
N ASP A 74 -10.28 28.42 -45.18
CA ASP A 74 -10.12 29.87 -45.14
C ASP A 74 -9.27 30.36 -46.31
N VAL A 75 -9.94 30.98 -47.30
CA VAL A 75 -9.31 31.52 -48.51
C VAL A 75 -8.32 32.64 -48.21
N ALA A 76 -8.65 33.56 -47.32
CA ALA A 76 -7.81 34.72 -47.02
C ALA A 76 -6.55 34.29 -46.26
N TRP A 77 -6.74 33.47 -45.22
CA TRP A 77 -5.63 32.91 -44.44
C TRP A 77 -4.72 32.03 -45.29
N TYR A 78 -5.28 31.13 -46.12
CA TYR A 78 -4.47 30.23 -46.95
C TYR A 78 -3.59 31.01 -47.93
N ARG A 79 -4.14 32.07 -48.55
CA ARG A 79 -3.38 32.94 -49.45
C ARG A 79 -2.24 33.64 -48.73
N ASN A 80 -2.51 34.20 -47.55
CA ASN A 80 -1.52 34.90 -46.77
C ASN A 80 -0.40 33.94 -46.29
N LYS A 81 -0.78 32.79 -45.74
CA LYS A 81 0.15 31.80 -45.19
C LYS A 81 1.07 31.16 -46.24
N TYR A 82 0.55 30.89 -47.44
CA TYR A 82 1.30 30.16 -48.47
C TYR A 82 1.69 30.99 -49.69
N GLY A 83 1.39 32.30 -49.70
CA GLY A 83 1.71 33.19 -50.82
C GLY A 83 0.99 32.84 -52.13
N CYS A 84 -0.22 32.28 -52.07
CA CYS A 84 -0.95 31.82 -53.26
C CYS A 84 -1.51 33.00 -54.08
N ARG A 85 -1.05 33.13 -55.34
CA ARG A 85 -1.52 34.16 -56.29
C ARG A 85 -2.74 33.71 -57.13
N GLY A 86 -2.95 32.40 -57.27
CA GLY A 86 -4.06 31.81 -58.03
C GLY A 86 -5.23 31.36 -57.15
N ASN A 87 -6.11 30.50 -57.70
CA ASN A 87 -7.22 29.90 -56.95
C ASN A 87 -6.67 29.02 -55.79
N PRO A 88 -6.94 29.38 -54.52
CA PRO A 88 -6.39 28.69 -53.35
C PRO A 88 -6.81 27.23 -53.21
N LEU A 89 -8.05 26.89 -53.57
CA LEU A 89 -8.54 25.51 -53.51
C LEU A 89 -7.78 24.63 -54.52
N LEU A 90 -7.56 25.13 -55.73
CA LEU A 90 -6.78 24.39 -56.72
C LEU A 90 -5.31 24.26 -56.32
N ASP A 91 -4.75 25.27 -55.64
CA ASP A 91 -3.39 25.19 -55.11
C ASP A 91 -3.29 24.17 -53.96
N TYR A 92 -4.27 24.14 -53.03
CA TYR A 92 -4.37 23.12 -51.97
C TYR A 92 -4.38 21.71 -52.55
N ILE A 93 -5.29 21.44 -53.49
CA ILE A 93 -5.43 20.11 -54.14
C ILE A 93 -4.13 19.71 -54.84
N ARG A 94 -3.49 20.65 -55.58
CA ARG A 94 -2.25 20.37 -56.32
C ARG A 94 -1.04 20.13 -55.43
N ARG A 95 -0.95 20.83 -54.30
CA ARG A 95 0.24 20.81 -53.44
C ARG A 95 0.20 19.67 -52.44
N GLY A 96 -0.98 19.30 -51.93
CA GLY A 96 -1.16 18.27 -50.91
C GLY A 96 -0.51 18.61 -49.56
N GLY A 97 -1.08 18.13 -48.46
CA GLY A 97 -0.44 18.21 -47.13
C GLY A 97 -0.25 19.62 -46.55
N ARG A 98 -0.91 20.64 -47.12
CA ARG A 98 -1.05 22.00 -46.56
C ARG A 98 -2.30 22.06 -45.69
N ASN A 99 -2.34 22.95 -44.71
CA ASN A 99 -3.54 23.14 -43.90
C ASN A 99 -4.53 24.04 -44.67
N PRO A 100 -5.82 23.70 -44.73
CA PRO A 100 -6.84 24.53 -45.41
C PRO A 100 -7.37 25.66 -44.52
N HIS A 101 -7.19 25.53 -43.20
CA HIS A 101 -7.71 26.44 -42.19
C HIS A 101 -6.74 26.46 -40.98
N PRO A 102 -6.61 27.56 -40.21
CA PRO A 102 -5.73 27.60 -39.04
C PRO A 102 -6.06 26.56 -37.97
N LEU A 103 -7.33 26.21 -37.84
CA LEU A 103 -7.82 25.20 -36.90
C LEU A 103 -7.90 23.77 -37.46
N PHE A 104 -7.38 23.52 -38.66
CA PHE A 104 -7.33 22.18 -39.25
C PHE A 104 -5.89 21.78 -39.59
N ASP A 105 -5.37 20.76 -38.89
CA ASP A 105 -4.00 20.27 -39.10
C ASP A 105 -4.03 18.97 -39.91
N VAL A 106 -3.77 19.07 -41.22
CA VAL A 106 -3.78 17.93 -42.14
C VAL A 106 -2.75 16.87 -41.76
N ARG A 107 -1.55 17.29 -41.34
CA ARG A 107 -0.47 16.35 -41.02
C ARG A 107 -0.75 15.63 -39.71
N TRP A 108 -1.29 16.35 -38.73
CA TRP A 108 -1.71 15.74 -37.49
C TRP A 108 -2.89 14.80 -37.70
N TYR A 109 -3.91 15.21 -38.45
CA TYR A 109 -5.11 14.41 -38.73
C TYR A 109 -4.77 13.05 -39.35
N LEU A 110 -3.93 13.03 -40.38
CA LEU A 110 -3.50 11.78 -41.02
C LEU A 110 -2.65 10.88 -40.12
N ARG A 111 -1.93 11.44 -39.14
CA ARG A 111 -1.18 10.66 -38.14
C ARG A 111 -2.07 10.12 -37.03
N ALA A 112 -3.06 10.90 -36.60
CA ALA A 112 -4.04 10.50 -35.61
C ALA A 112 -5.02 9.44 -36.13
N TYR A 113 -5.25 9.43 -37.45
CA TYR A 113 -6.19 8.55 -38.13
C TYR A 113 -5.51 7.73 -39.25
N PRO A 114 -4.76 6.66 -38.90
CA PRO A 114 -4.05 5.83 -39.87
C PRO A 114 -4.96 5.16 -40.90
N ASP A 115 -6.22 4.92 -40.57
CA ASP A 115 -7.25 4.42 -41.48
C ASP A 115 -7.46 5.37 -42.66
N VAL A 116 -7.55 6.69 -42.41
CA VAL A 116 -7.67 7.71 -43.45
C VAL A 116 -6.41 7.77 -44.32
N ALA A 117 -5.24 7.68 -43.68
CA ALA A 117 -3.95 7.66 -44.38
C ALA A 117 -3.79 6.41 -45.26
N ALA A 118 -4.21 5.23 -44.79
CA ALA A 118 -4.13 3.97 -45.52
C ALA A 118 -5.03 3.96 -46.76
N HIS A 119 -6.24 4.52 -46.66
CA HIS A 119 -7.17 4.70 -47.78
C HIS A 119 -6.77 5.85 -48.72
N ARG A 120 -5.66 6.54 -48.42
CA ARG A 120 -5.07 7.62 -49.21
C ARG A 120 -6.08 8.71 -49.60
N THR A 121 -7.04 8.98 -48.71
CA THR A 121 -8.04 10.03 -48.89
C THR A 121 -7.48 11.37 -48.39
N ASP A 122 -7.83 12.48 -49.06
CA ASP A 122 -7.44 13.82 -48.58
C ASP A 122 -8.09 14.10 -47.23
N ALA A 123 -7.33 14.66 -46.28
CA ALA A 123 -7.79 14.86 -44.91
C ALA A 123 -9.00 15.80 -44.80
N LEU A 124 -9.00 16.90 -45.55
CA LEU A 124 -10.13 17.83 -45.56
C LEU A 124 -11.36 17.19 -46.20
N LEU A 125 -11.17 16.47 -47.30
CA LEU A 125 -12.27 15.78 -47.98
C LEU A 125 -12.90 14.71 -47.08
N HIS A 126 -12.07 13.87 -46.45
CA HIS A 126 -12.53 12.88 -45.48
C HIS A 126 -13.29 13.55 -44.32
N PHE A 127 -12.77 14.66 -43.80
CA PHE A 127 -13.42 15.36 -42.69
C PHE A 127 -14.79 15.95 -43.08
N LEU A 128 -14.90 16.53 -44.27
CA LEU A 128 -16.15 17.08 -44.82
C LEU A 128 -17.23 15.99 -44.99
N GLU A 129 -16.84 14.82 -45.49
CA GLU A 129 -17.77 13.74 -45.85
C GLU A 129 -18.10 12.81 -44.66
N HIS A 130 -17.14 12.60 -43.76
CA HIS A 130 -17.24 11.59 -42.69
C HIS A 130 -16.76 12.12 -41.33
N GLY A 131 -15.54 12.65 -41.26
CA GLY A 131 -14.86 12.90 -39.99
C GLY A 131 -15.59 13.83 -39.02
N ARG A 132 -16.29 14.86 -39.54
CA ARG A 132 -17.10 15.78 -38.72
C ARG A 132 -18.28 15.09 -38.03
N TYR A 133 -18.91 14.13 -38.70
CA TYR A 133 -20.03 13.35 -38.17
C TYR A 133 -19.56 12.22 -37.25
N GLU A 134 -18.36 11.70 -37.48
CA GLU A 134 -17.69 10.70 -36.63
C GLU A 134 -17.04 11.29 -35.37
N ARG A 135 -17.17 12.60 -35.11
CA ARG A 135 -16.52 13.30 -33.99
C ARG A 135 -14.99 13.13 -33.99
N ARG A 136 -14.37 13.08 -35.16
CA ARG A 136 -12.90 13.11 -35.26
C ARG A 136 -12.40 14.52 -34.96
N ARG A 137 -11.25 14.59 -34.28
CA ARG A 137 -10.59 15.86 -33.95
C ARG A 137 -9.96 16.46 -35.22
N PRO A 138 -10.17 17.75 -35.52
CA PRO A 138 -9.55 18.43 -36.67
C PRO A 138 -8.13 18.96 -36.37
N ASN A 139 -7.80 19.12 -35.08
CA ASN A 139 -6.48 19.45 -34.56
C ASN A 139 -6.34 18.89 -33.13
N PHE A 140 -5.16 18.99 -32.53
CA PHE A 140 -4.89 18.38 -31.21
C PHE A 140 -5.67 19.03 -30.05
N LEU A 141 -6.00 20.33 -30.15
CA LEU A 141 -6.58 21.16 -29.08
C LEU A 141 -8.04 21.54 -29.34
N PHE A 142 -8.72 20.86 -30.25
CA PHE A 142 -10.18 20.88 -30.35
C PHE A 142 -10.72 19.47 -30.14
N ASP A 143 -11.41 19.25 -29.03
CA ASP A 143 -12.06 17.97 -28.71
C ASP A 143 -13.57 18.06 -28.96
N PRO A 144 -14.09 17.49 -30.06
CA PRO A 144 -15.50 17.58 -30.42
C PRO A 144 -16.41 16.79 -29.48
N GLN A 145 -15.89 15.79 -28.74
CA GLN A 145 -16.67 15.03 -27.76
C GLN A 145 -16.80 15.83 -26.47
N TRP A 146 -15.68 16.33 -25.95
CA TRP A 146 -15.69 17.18 -24.75
C TRP A 146 -16.49 18.46 -24.99
N TYR A 147 -16.27 19.14 -26.11
CA TYR A 147 -17.00 20.37 -26.45
C TYR A 147 -18.52 20.14 -26.48
N ALA A 148 -18.96 19.05 -27.11
CA ALA A 148 -20.37 18.71 -27.21
C ALA A 148 -21.02 18.31 -25.89
N ALA A 149 -20.23 17.85 -24.91
CA ALA A 149 -20.70 17.52 -23.58
C ALA A 149 -20.82 18.73 -22.65
N ASN A 150 -20.15 19.85 -22.97
CA ASN A 150 -20.05 21.02 -22.08
C ASN A 150 -20.85 22.24 -22.54
N TYR A 151 -21.31 22.29 -23.79
CA TYR A 151 -22.03 23.43 -24.35
C TYR A 151 -23.32 22.98 -25.02
N ASP A 152 -24.31 23.88 -25.07
CA ASP A 152 -25.47 23.70 -25.95
C ASP A 152 -25.09 24.21 -27.35
N TRP A 153 -24.86 23.27 -28.28
CA TRP A 153 -24.33 23.55 -29.62
C TRP A 153 -25.34 23.19 -30.72
N ARG A 154 -26.55 22.74 -30.37
CA ARG A 154 -27.56 22.23 -31.32
C ARG A 154 -28.17 23.31 -32.22
N GLY A 155 -27.84 24.59 -32.02
CA GLY A 155 -28.17 25.68 -32.94
C GLY A 155 -27.36 25.70 -34.25
N GLY A 156 -26.21 25.00 -34.31
CA GLY A 156 -25.26 25.05 -35.44
C GLY A 156 -25.33 23.89 -36.45
N GLY A 157 -26.37 23.05 -36.41
CA GLY A 157 -26.41 21.76 -37.12
C GLY A 157 -25.56 20.68 -36.42
N ASP A 158 -25.61 19.42 -36.87
CA ASP A 158 -25.00 18.24 -36.21
C ASP A 158 -23.44 18.24 -36.12
N ASP A 159 -22.79 19.39 -36.08
CA ASP A 159 -21.34 19.55 -36.09
C ASP A 159 -20.81 20.56 -35.04
N PRO A 160 -20.19 20.07 -33.95
CA PRO A 160 -19.57 20.90 -32.92
C PRO A 160 -18.41 21.78 -33.41
N PHE A 161 -17.64 21.32 -34.40
CA PHE A 161 -16.50 22.09 -34.90
C PHE A 161 -16.96 23.28 -35.74
N LEU A 162 -18.03 23.09 -36.53
CA LEU A 162 -18.68 24.19 -37.24
C LEU A 162 -19.22 25.23 -36.27
N HIS A 163 -19.98 24.80 -35.25
CA HIS A 163 -20.48 25.69 -34.20
C HIS A 163 -19.34 26.46 -33.52
N TYR A 164 -18.22 25.80 -33.21
CA TYR A 164 -17.07 26.49 -32.62
C TYR A 164 -16.49 27.57 -33.54
N ILE A 165 -16.35 27.30 -34.84
CA ILE A 165 -15.81 28.26 -35.81
C ILE A 165 -16.75 29.46 -35.98
N GLU A 166 -18.05 29.22 -36.10
CA GLU A 166 -19.03 30.27 -36.44
C GLU A 166 -19.44 31.11 -35.21
N GLU A 167 -19.56 30.48 -34.04
CA GLU A 167 -20.13 31.11 -32.85
C GLU A 167 -19.25 30.94 -31.60
N GLY A 168 -18.83 29.71 -31.32
CA GLY A 168 -18.22 29.36 -30.04
C GLY A 168 -16.90 30.09 -29.76
N ALA A 169 -16.07 30.30 -30.78
CA ALA A 169 -14.82 31.03 -30.66
C ALA A 169 -15.05 32.52 -30.32
N ALA A 170 -16.08 33.16 -30.90
CA ALA A 170 -16.46 34.53 -30.60
C ALA A 170 -17.08 34.64 -29.19
N ALA A 171 -17.85 33.62 -28.78
CA ALA A 171 -18.43 33.49 -27.45
C ALA A 171 -17.41 33.06 -26.36
N ARG A 172 -16.11 33.00 -26.67
CA ARG A 172 -15.03 32.61 -25.74
C ARG A 172 -15.19 31.20 -25.14
N LEU A 173 -15.88 30.30 -25.83
CA LEU A 173 -16.05 28.91 -25.40
C LEU A 173 -14.73 28.14 -25.49
N HIS A 174 -14.55 27.18 -24.57
CA HIS A 174 -13.31 26.41 -24.47
C HIS A 174 -13.30 25.30 -25.52
N PRO A 175 -12.23 25.11 -26.30
CA PRO A 175 -12.14 24.03 -27.29
C PRO A 175 -11.62 22.71 -26.69
N HIS A 176 -11.03 22.76 -25.49
CA HIS A 176 -10.37 21.64 -24.83
C HIS A 176 -10.31 21.89 -23.31
N PRO A 177 -10.33 20.85 -22.44
CA PRO A 177 -10.24 21.02 -21.00
C PRO A 177 -9.08 21.91 -20.54
N LEU A 178 -7.91 21.76 -21.16
CA LEU A 178 -6.70 22.52 -20.84
C LEU A 178 -6.45 23.75 -21.73
N PHE A 179 -7.52 24.30 -22.34
CA PHE A 179 -7.46 25.57 -23.05
C PHE A 179 -8.63 26.46 -22.62
N ASP A 180 -8.36 27.47 -21.82
CA ASP A 180 -9.37 28.44 -21.37
C ASP A 180 -9.32 29.67 -22.29
N ALA A 181 -10.24 29.72 -23.25
CA ALA A 181 -10.30 30.81 -24.23
C ALA A 181 -10.60 32.19 -23.59
N GLY A 182 -11.37 32.24 -22.49
CA GLY A 182 -11.64 33.48 -21.77
C GLY A 182 -10.37 33.99 -21.09
N TRP A 183 -9.75 33.13 -20.27
CA TRP A 183 -8.51 33.43 -19.58
C TRP A 183 -7.37 33.77 -20.54
N TYR A 184 -7.25 33.04 -21.66
CA TYR A 184 -6.25 33.34 -22.67
C TYR A 184 -6.43 34.74 -23.25
N ASN A 185 -7.65 35.16 -23.57
CA ASN A 185 -7.92 36.50 -24.10
C ASN A 185 -7.58 37.58 -23.08
N ASP A 186 -8.01 37.39 -21.83
CA ASP A 186 -7.85 38.38 -20.77
C ASP A 186 -6.38 38.58 -20.37
N ASN A 187 -5.55 37.53 -20.47
CA ASN A 187 -4.10 37.61 -20.20
C ASN A 187 -3.27 38.04 -21.43
N ASN A 188 -3.90 38.22 -22.58
CA ASN A 188 -3.22 38.59 -23.82
C ASN A 188 -3.94 39.76 -24.52
N PRO A 189 -4.23 40.87 -23.80
CA PRO A 189 -4.96 42.00 -24.37
C PRO A 189 -4.18 42.59 -25.56
N GLY A 190 -4.89 42.88 -26.65
CA GLY A 190 -4.29 43.46 -27.87
C GLY A 190 -3.48 42.49 -28.75
N ALA A 191 -3.30 41.22 -28.35
CA ALA A 191 -2.57 40.24 -29.17
C ALA A 191 -3.40 39.67 -30.34
N LEU A 192 -4.73 39.65 -30.17
CA LEU A 192 -5.65 39.16 -31.18
C LEU A 192 -5.89 40.26 -32.21
N ARG A 193 -5.31 40.10 -33.40
CA ARG A 193 -5.66 40.93 -34.57
C ARG A 193 -7.14 40.71 -34.94
N GLU A 194 -7.74 41.71 -35.57
CA GLU A 194 -9.13 41.67 -36.04
C GLU A 194 -9.43 40.36 -36.80
N GLY A 195 -10.42 39.60 -36.34
CA GLY A 195 -10.83 38.32 -36.93
C GLY A 195 -10.07 37.06 -36.47
N ARG A 196 -9.07 37.13 -35.58
CA ARG A 196 -8.38 35.93 -35.03
C ARG A 196 -8.92 35.53 -33.64
N CYS A 197 -9.31 34.27 -33.49
CA CYS A 197 -9.72 33.72 -32.18
C CYS A 197 -8.53 33.23 -31.34
N ALA A 198 -8.77 33.02 -30.04
CA ALA A 198 -7.79 32.59 -29.04
C ALA A 198 -7.01 31.34 -29.47
N LEU A 199 -7.72 30.29 -29.89
CA LEU A 199 -7.11 29.01 -30.27
C LEU A 199 -6.21 29.16 -31.49
N THR A 200 -6.65 29.90 -32.51
CA THR A 200 -5.83 30.19 -33.70
C THR A 200 -4.55 30.90 -33.32
N HIS A 201 -4.65 31.97 -32.52
CA HIS A 201 -3.47 32.71 -32.09
C HIS A 201 -2.51 31.81 -31.28
N PHE A 202 -3.01 31.02 -30.33
CA PHE A 202 -2.16 30.12 -29.54
C PHE A 202 -1.45 29.07 -30.40
N LEU A 203 -2.17 28.43 -31.33
CA LEU A 203 -1.60 27.40 -32.21
C LEU A 203 -0.53 27.95 -33.16
N GLU A 204 -0.68 29.19 -33.65
CA GLU A 204 0.24 29.76 -34.65
C GLU A 204 1.45 30.48 -34.03
N GLU A 205 1.26 31.20 -32.93
CA GLU A 205 2.31 32.06 -32.36
C GLU A 205 2.35 32.04 -30.83
N GLY A 206 1.19 32.01 -30.17
CA GLY A 206 1.12 32.21 -28.73
C GLY A 206 1.87 31.17 -27.92
N ALA A 207 1.74 29.90 -28.28
CA ALA A 207 2.36 28.82 -27.53
C ALA A 207 3.89 28.87 -27.53
N LEU A 208 4.50 29.23 -28.67
CA LEU A 208 5.97 29.34 -28.79
C LEU A 208 6.50 30.65 -28.20
N ASN A 209 5.65 31.66 -28.05
CA ASN A 209 5.96 32.91 -27.37
C ASN A 209 5.72 32.83 -25.85
N GLY A 210 5.57 31.62 -25.28
CA GLY A 210 5.38 31.42 -23.84
C GLY A 210 4.01 31.85 -23.30
N ARG A 211 3.02 32.13 -24.15
CA ARG A 211 1.70 32.55 -23.68
C ARG A 211 0.92 31.35 -23.18
N SER A 212 0.71 31.27 -21.89
CA SER A 212 0.00 30.17 -21.24
C SER A 212 -1.46 30.05 -21.76
N PRO A 213 -1.96 28.83 -22.04
CA PRO A 213 -3.32 28.57 -22.51
C PRO A 213 -4.34 28.35 -21.37
N HIS A 214 -3.87 28.07 -20.16
CA HIS A 214 -4.69 27.73 -19.00
C HIS A 214 -3.93 28.03 -17.69
N PRO A 215 -4.59 28.40 -16.59
CA PRO A 215 -3.94 28.61 -15.28
C PRO A 215 -3.12 27.43 -14.75
N LEU A 216 -3.46 26.22 -15.17
CA LEU A 216 -2.82 24.96 -14.73
C LEU A 216 -1.58 24.59 -15.56
N PHE A 217 -1.30 25.31 -16.65
CA PHE A 217 -0.17 25.05 -17.54
C PHE A 217 0.57 26.34 -17.85
N ASP A 218 1.82 26.46 -17.40
CA ASP A 218 2.64 27.65 -17.61
C ASP A 218 3.57 27.45 -18.81
N ALA A 219 3.21 28.01 -19.97
CA ALA A 219 3.96 27.80 -21.21
C ALA A 219 5.34 28.49 -21.21
N ASP A 220 5.46 29.66 -20.60
CA ASP A 220 6.72 30.39 -20.50
C ASP A 220 7.69 29.64 -19.57
N TRP A 221 7.22 29.26 -18.39
CA TRP A 221 8.01 28.46 -17.46
C TRP A 221 8.38 27.10 -18.06
N TYR A 222 7.46 26.43 -18.75
CA TYR A 222 7.72 25.13 -19.37
C TYR A 222 8.82 25.22 -20.43
N LEU A 223 8.80 26.24 -21.31
CA LEU A 223 9.83 26.43 -22.32
C LEU A 223 11.19 26.83 -21.73
N LYS A 224 11.21 27.58 -20.63
CA LYS A 224 12.43 27.91 -19.89
C LYS A 224 13.02 26.70 -19.17
N THR A 225 12.16 25.88 -18.58
CA THR A 225 12.55 24.67 -17.82
C THR A 225 12.97 23.53 -18.74
N TYR A 226 12.39 23.46 -19.95
CA TYR A 226 12.64 22.41 -20.94
C TYR A 226 13.15 22.99 -22.27
N PRO A 227 14.45 23.37 -22.35
CA PRO A 227 15.02 24.01 -23.53
C PRO A 227 14.96 23.15 -24.81
N ASP A 228 14.92 21.83 -24.68
CA ASP A 228 14.78 20.90 -25.80
C ASP A 228 13.46 21.07 -26.55
N VAL A 229 12.37 21.34 -25.82
CA VAL A 229 11.05 21.63 -26.40
C VAL A 229 11.05 22.98 -27.12
N ALA A 230 11.68 23.99 -26.52
CA ALA A 230 11.83 25.32 -27.10
C ALA A 230 12.66 25.29 -28.39
N GLN A 231 13.80 24.60 -28.38
CA GLN A 231 14.67 24.44 -29.54
C GLN A 231 13.99 23.67 -30.67
N ALA A 232 13.21 22.64 -30.34
CA ALA A 232 12.42 21.88 -31.32
C ALA A 232 11.22 22.66 -31.90
N LYS A 233 10.91 23.84 -31.36
CA LYS A 233 9.75 24.67 -31.72
C LYS A 233 8.43 23.89 -31.66
N ILE A 234 8.30 23.01 -30.67
CA ILE A 234 7.08 22.24 -30.42
C ILE A 234 6.18 23.05 -29.49
N ASN A 235 4.87 23.08 -29.78
CA ASN A 235 3.91 23.70 -28.89
C ASN A 235 3.96 23.02 -27.49
N PRO A 236 4.25 23.76 -26.40
CA PRO A 236 4.52 23.18 -25.09
C PRO A 236 3.34 22.41 -24.49
N LEU A 237 2.11 22.89 -24.66
CA LEU A 237 0.92 22.17 -24.17
C LEU A 237 0.72 20.86 -24.95
N ILE A 238 0.90 20.89 -26.27
CA ILE A 238 0.80 19.68 -27.11
C ILE A 238 1.91 18.70 -26.75
N HIS A 239 3.13 19.17 -26.49
CA HIS A 239 4.22 18.31 -26.01
C HIS A 239 3.85 17.63 -24.70
N TYR A 240 3.43 18.41 -23.70
CA TYR A 240 3.08 17.89 -22.39
C TYR A 240 1.98 16.82 -22.45
N LEU A 241 0.93 17.07 -23.23
CA LEU A 241 -0.20 16.15 -23.41
C LEU A 241 0.18 14.88 -24.17
N ARG A 242 1.19 14.92 -25.05
CA ARG A 242 1.59 13.76 -25.88
C ARG A 242 2.66 12.89 -25.26
N SER A 243 3.59 13.48 -24.53
CA SER A 243 4.73 12.76 -23.97
C SER A 243 5.30 13.41 -22.72
N GLY A 244 5.19 14.73 -22.54
CA GLY A 244 5.82 15.40 -21.39
C GLY A 244 5.35 14.88 -20.03
N ALA A 245 4.07 14.53 -19.85
CA ALA A 245 3.63 13.90 -18.61
C ALA A 245 4.23 12.49 -18.40
N ASP A 246 4.31 11.67 -19.45
CA ASP A 246 4.92 10.34 -19.40
C ASP A 246 6.43 10.40 -19.15
N GLU A 247 7.07 11.46 -19.66
CA GLU A 247 8.45 11.85 -19.37
C GLU A 247 8.62 12.43 -17.96
N LEU A 248 7.56 12.46 -17.14
CA LEU A 248 7.53 13.01 -15.78
C LEU A 248 7.92 14.49 -15.70
N ARG A 249 7.72 15.25 -16.77
CA ARG A 249 7.91 16.71 -16.78
C ARG A 249 6.77 17.38 -16.04
N ASP A 250 7.05 18.51 -15.41
CA ASP A 250 6.06 19.30 -14.69
C ASP A 250 5.41 20.31 -15.66
N PRO A 251 4.09 20.53 -15.61
CA PRO A 251 3.40 21.51 -16.46
C PRO A 251 3.44 22.94 -15.90
N HIS A 252 3.81 23.09 -14.63
CA HIS A 252 3.73 24.35 -13.89
C HIS A 252 4.66 24.31 -12.67
N PRO A 253 5.23 25.43 -12.19
CA PRO A 253 6.05 25.48 -10.97
C PRO A 253 5.33 25.11 -9.66
N HIS A 254 4.04 24.82 -9.71
CA HIS A 254 3.24 24.35 -8.55
C HIS A 254 2.58 23.00 -8.82
N PHE A 255 2.95 22.32 -9.89
CA PHE A 255 2.49 20.98 -10.17
C PHE A 255 3.72 20.07 -10.21
N GLN A 256 3.66 18.93 -9.53
CA GLN A 256 4.76 17.96 -9.51
C GLN A 256 4.25 16.65 -10.09
N THR A 257 4.45 16.43 -11.39
CA THR A 257 3.95 15.27 -12.14
C THR A 257 4.45 13.96 -11.54
N ARG A 258 5.73 13.91 -11.16
CA ARG A 258 6.33 12.71 -10.56
C ARG A 258 5.70 12.35 -9.22
N TRP A 259 5.55 13.33 -8.34
CA TRP A 259 4.86 13.14 -7.05
C TRP A 259 3.39 12.78 -7.27
N TYR A 260 2.72 13.44 -8.22
CA TYR A 260 1.32 13.22 -8.52
C TYR A 260 1.03 11.77 -8.95
N TYR A 261 1.86 11.20 -9.83
CA TYR A 261 1.72 9.79 -10.21
C TYR A 261 2.11 8.80 -9.11
N ALA A 262 2.92 9.21 -8.14
CA ALA A 262 3.21 8.38 -6.97
C ALA A 262 2.02 8.38 -5.99
N ALA A 263 1.40 9.54 -5.78
CA ALA A 263 0.24 9.71 -4.90
C ALA A 263 -1.07 9.16 -5.50
N TYR A 264 -1.23 9.22 -6.82
CA TYR A 264 -2.43 8.79 -7.56
C TYR A 264 -2.02 7.87 -8.74
N PRO A 265 -1.69 6.59 -8.48
CA PRO A 265 -1.21 5.67 -9.53
C PRO A 265 -2.18 5.49 -10.70
N GLU A 266 -3.49 5.59 -10.45
CA GLU A 266 -4.56 5.54 -11.45
C GLU A 266 -4.47 6.68 -12.48
N ALA A 267 -3.85 7.80 -12.12
CA ALA A 267 -3.66 8.92 -13.03
C ALA A 267 -2.75 8.56 -14.23
N ARG A 268 -1.97 7.47 -14.15
CA ARG A 268 -1.13 6.96 -15.26
C ARG A 268 -1.94 6.36 -16.42
N GLU A 269 -3.22 6.06 -16.22
CA GLU A 269 -4.11 5.66 -17.32
C GLU A 269 -4.50 6.86 -18.20
N THR A 270 -4.16 8.07 -17.76
CA THR A 270 -4.35 9.33 -18.49
C THR A 270 -3.12 10.23 -18.29
N ASN A 271 -3.28 11.53 -18.52
CA ASN A 271 -2.27 12.55 -18.21
C ASN A 271 -2.51 13.12 -16.81
N ALA A 272 -1.44 13.30 -16.02
CA ALA A 272 -1.51 13.84 -14.65
C ALA A 272 -2.38 15.10 -14.51
N LEU A 273 -2.22 16.08 -15.42
CA LEU A 273 -2.95 17.33 -15.37
C LEU A 273 -4.41 17.19 -15.81
N LEU A 274 -4.70 16.27 -16.74
CA LEU A 274 -6.09 15.93 -17.11
C LEU A 274 -6.80 15.19 -15.98
N HIS A 275 -6.13 14.23 -15.33
CA HIS A 275 -6.64 13.57 -14.11
C HIS A 275 -6.93 14.59 -13.02
N TYR A 276 -5.98 15.49 -12.77
CA TYR A 276 -6.14 16.56 -11.79
C TYR A 276 -7.33 17.46 -12.11
N ARG A 277 -7.50 17.86 -13.37
CA ARG A 277 -8.63 18.70 -13.76
C ARG A 277 -9.98 18.00 -13.57
N ALA A 278 -10.05 16.71 -13.90
CA ALA A 278 -11.27 15.92 -13.78
C ALA A 278 -11.65 15.63 -12.32
N PHE A 279 -10.66 15.41 -11.44
CA PHE A 279 -10.92 14.86 -10.10
C PHE A 279 -10.26 15.63 -8.95
N GLY A 280 -9.12 16.27 -9.20
CA GLY A 280 -8.21 16.74 -8.14
C GLY A 280 -8.79 17.80 -7.22
N HIS A 281 -9.64 18.68 -7.73
CA HIS A 281 -10.30 19.72 -6.94
C HIS A 281 -11.15 19.21 -5.76
N SER A 282 -11.50 17.92 -5.74
CA SER A 282 -12.32 17.29 -4.70
C SER A 282 -11.57 16.28 -3.84
N ARG A 283 -10.38 15.82 -4.24
CA ARG A 283 -9.69 14.71 -3.57
C ARG A 283 -8.18 14.59 -3.78
N ALA A 284 -7.59 15.30 -4.73
CA ALA A 284 -6.16 15.13 -5.06
C ALA A 284 -5.41 16.47 -5.02
N GLY A 285 -4.33 16.54 -4.24
CA GLY A 285 -3.38 17.65 -4.31
C GLY A 285 -2.56 17.62 -5.61
N PRO A 286 -2.14 18.77 -6.18
CA PRO A 286 -1.27 18.85 -7.37
C PRO A 286 0.24 18.76 -7.05
N ASN A 287 0.60 18.87 -5.77
CA ASN A 287 1.95 18.81 -5.24
C ASN A 287 1.90 18.43 -3.74
N VAL A 288 3.07 18.26 -3.12
CA VAL A 288 3.19 17.78 -1.74
C VAL A 288 2.63 18.73 -0.65
N VAL A 289 2.46 20.02 -0.94
CA VAL A 289 2.03 21.02 0.07
C VAL A 289 0.63 21.57 -0.13
N PHE A 290 0.01 21.37 -1.29
CA PHE A 290 -1.30 21.93 -1.60
C PHE A 290 -2.44 20.93 -1.34
N ASP A 291 -3.27 21.23 -0.33
CA ASP A 291 -4.45 20.44 0.02
C ASP A 291 -5.73 21.17 -0.44
N PRO A 292 -6.42 20.69 -1.50
CA PRO A 292 -7.58 21.37 -2.07
C PRO A 292 -8.78 21.43 -1.12
N LEU A 293 -8.98 20.41 -0.28
CA LEU A 293 -10.11 20.34 0.65
C LEU A 293 -9.89 21.27 1.84
N TRP A 294 -8.69 21.26 2.40
CA TRP A 294 -8.32 22.19 3.47
C TRP A 294 -8.36 23.64 2.99
N TYR A 295 -7.80 23.90 1.81
CA TYR A 295 -7.75 25.24 1.24
C TYR A 295 -9.15 25.81 1.02
N ARG A 296 -10.08 24.99 0.49
CA ARG A 296 -11.49 25.36 0.35
C ARG A 296 -12.19 25.53 1.69
N ARG A 297 -11.95 24.70 2.70
CA ARG A 297 -12.53 24.90 4.03
C ARG A 297 -12.06 26.21 4.68
N LYS A 298 -10.77 26.53 4.56
CA LYS A 298 -10.18 27.72 5.20
C LYS A 298 -10.53 29.01 4.47
N TYR A 299 -10.42 29.01 3.15
CA TYR A 299 -10.55 30.20 2.32
C TYR A 299 -11.80 30.18 1.44
N GLY A 300 -12.74 29.26 1.65
CA GLY A 300 -13.94 29.11 0.82
C GLY A 300 -14.79 30.38 0.72
N HIS A 301 -14.81 31.21 1.77
CA HIS A 301 -15.45 32.52 1.74
C HIS A 301 -14.81 33.53 0.76
N LEU A 302 -13.59 33.26 0.28
CA LEU A 302 -12.86 34.05 -0.72
C LEU A 302 -12.92 33.42 -2.12
N ILE A 303 -13.42 32.19 -2.24
CA ILE A 303 -13.38 31.40 -3.48
C ILE A 303 -14.81 31.29 -4.01
N PRO A 304 -15.13 31.83 -5.20
CA PRO A 304 -16.41 31.58 -5.85
C PRO A 304 -16.70 30.08 -5.96
N ASP A 305 -17.95 29.66 -5.76
CA ASP A 305 -18.33 28.23 -5.75
C ASP A 305 -17.93 27.49 -7.05
N SER A 306 -17.96 28.21 -8.18
CA SER A 306 -17.56 27.71 -9.49
C SER A 306 -16.04 27.68 -9.72
N GLN A 307 -15.24 28.32 -8.85
CA GLN A 307 -13.78 28.40 -9.02
C GLN A 307 -13.07 27.27 -8.25
N PRO A 308 -12.22 26.47 -8.93
CA PRO A 308 -11.47 25.43 -8.23
C PRO A 308 -10.42 25.98 -7.25
N PRO A 309 -10.18 25.34 -6.08
CA PRO A 309 -9.34 25.90 -5.01
C PRO A 309 -7.90 26.17 -5.43
N PHE A 310 -7.32 25.25 -6.22
CA PHE A 310 -5.96 25.42 -6.70
C PHE A 310 -5.84 26.52 -7.75
N GLU A 311 -6.84 26.70 -8.61
CA GLU A 311 -6.85 27.83 -9.53
C GLU A 311 -6.94 29.17 -8.79
N HIS A 312 -7.73 29.25 -7.71
CA HIS A 312 -7.72 30.43 -6.83
C HIS A 312 -6.34 30.65 -6.19
N PHE A 313 -5.69 29.58 -5.70
CA PHE A 313 -4.35 29.68 -5.15
C PHE A 313 -3.32 30.19 -6.18
N LEU A 314 -3.36 29.67 -7.41
CA LEU A 314 -2.47 30.08 -8.48
C LEU A 314 -2.69 31.53 -8.92
N LYS A 315 -3.94 32.00 -8.94
CA LYS A 315 -4.29 33.36 -9.38
C LYS A 315 -4.10 34.41 -8.28
N THR A 316 -4.37 34.06 -7.03
CA THR A 316 -4.50 35.03 -5.94
C THR A 316 -3.75 34.57 -4.69
N GLY A 317 -4.00 33.35 -4.23
CA GLY A 317 -3.55 32.88 -2.92
C GLY A 317 -2.04 32.93 -2.70
N ARG A 318 -1.26 32.48 -3.69
CA ARG A 318 0.21 32.45 -3.58
C ARG A 318 0.85 33.84 -3.49
N TYR A 319 0.23 34.84 -4.12
CA TYR A 319 0.74 36.21 -4.15
C TYR A 319 0.45 36.99 -2.87
N VAL A 320 -0.64 36.65 -2.17
CA VAL A 320 -0.98 37.26 -0.88
C VAL A 320 -0.53 36.39 0.31
N GLY A 321 0.28 35.36 0.05
CA GLY A 321 0.88 34.50 1.08
C GLY A 321 -0.13 33.60 1.80
N LEU A 322 -1.23 33.22 1.16
CA LEU A 322 -2.15 32.22 1.72
C LEU A 322 -1.45 30.86 1.79
N ARG A 323 -1.67 30.14 2.89
CA ARG A 323 -1.11 28.80 3.07
C ARG A 323 -1.72 27.84 2.03
N PRO A 324 -0.93 27.08 1.27
CA PRO A 324 -1.45 26.10 0.30
C PRO A 324 -2.09 24.86 0.96
N GLY A 325 -1.74 24.59 2.22
CA GLY A 325 -2.23 23.49 3.02
C GLY A 325 -1.97 23.73 4.50
N PRO A 326 -2.40 22.82 5.39
CA PRO A 326 -2.20 22.99 6.83
C PRO A 326 -0.72 22.99 7.25
N PHE A 327 0.13 22.30 6.48
CA PHE A 327 1.49 21.92 6.90
C PHE A 327 2.61 22.79 6.31
N PHE A 328 2.31 23.72 5.41
CA PHE A 328 3.29 24.64 4.85
C PHE A 328 2.85 26.08 5.05
N ASP A 329 3.68 26.87 5.73
CA ASP A 329 3.50 28.32 5.87
C ASP A 329 4.51 29.08 4.99
N PRO A 330 4.05 29.68 3.87
CA PRO A 330 4.90 30.48 2.99
C PRO A 330 5.58 31.65 3.71
N GLN A 331 4.93 32.24 4.71
CA GLN A 331 5.42 33.42 5.42
C GLN A 331 6.57 33.04 6.37
N THR A 332 6.41 31.92 7.11
CA THR A 332 7.46 31.36 7.95
C THR A 332 8.64 30.89 7.11
N TYR A 333 8.39 30.24 5.97
CA TYR A 333 9.43 29.79 5.05
C TYR A 333 10.28 30.97 4.53
N SER A 334 9.62 32.05 4.09
CA SER A 334 10.29 33.27 3.66
C SER A 334 11.04 33.99 4.78
N ALA A 335 10.58 33.90 6.03
CA ALA A 335 11.27 34.52 7.16
C ALA A 335 12.57 33.78 7.54
N ARG A 336 12.61 32.46 7.31
CA ARG A 336 13.76 31.60 7.61
C ARG A 336 14.83 31.58 6.50
N ASN A 337 14.46 31.98 5.28
CA ASN A 337 15.35 32.03 4.12
C ASN A 337 15.69 33.50 3.75
N SER A 338 16.89 33.74 3.21
CA SER A 338 17.52 35.07 3.08
C SER A 338 16.67 36.19 2.43
N ALA A 339 17.08 37.45 2.60
CA ALA A 339 16.34 38.65 2.16
C ALA A 339 15.99 38.72 0.65
N ALA A 340 16.59 37.88 -0.20
CA ALA A 340 16.24 37.74 -1.62
C ALA A 340 14.89 37.01 -1.86
N VAL A 341 14.36 36.29 -0.86
CA VAL A 341 13.10 35.54 -0.93
C VAL A 341 11.86 36.41 -0.72
N ARG A 342 12.01 37.65 -0.20
CA ARG A 342 10.88 38.55 0.12
C ARG A 342 10.10 39.06 -1.09
N GLN A 343 10.55 38.80 -2.32
CA GLN A 343 9.89 39.21 -3.56
C GLN A 343 9.46 38.03 -4.46
N ILE A 344 9.63 36.78 -4.02
CA ILE A 344 9.39 35.58 -4.83
C ILE A 344 8.31 34.69 -4.18
N ASP A 345 7.60 33.93 -5.01
CA ASP A 345 6.66 32.89 -4.58
C ASP A 345 7.36 31.79 -3.77
N ALA A 346 7.26 31.89 -2.44
CA ALA A 346 7.88 30.98 -1.48
C ALA A 346 7.44 29.52 -1.64
N THR A 347 6.20 29.30 -2.08
CA THR A 347 5.70 27.94 -2.34
C THR A 347 6.38 27.35 -3.57
N ALA A 348 6.56 28.15 -4.63
CA ALA A 348 7.27 27.71 -5.83
C ALA A 348 8.74 27.36 -5.54
N LEU A 349 9.39 28.17 -4.70
CA LEU A 349 10.78 27.94 -4.28
C LEU A 349 10.93 26.62 -3.51
N PHE A 350 10.11 26.40 -2.49
CA PHE A 350 10.10 25.13 -1.75
C PHE A 350 9.84 23.93 -2.68
N LEU A 351 8.90 24.09 -3.63
CA LEU A 351 8.62 23.05 -4.62
C LEU A 351 9.79 22.84 -5.60
N ASP A 352 10.60 23.85 -5.90
CA ASP A 352 11.81 23.70 -6.71
C ASP A 352 12.93 22.97 -5.96
N GLU A 353 13.11 23.26 -4.67
CA GLU A 353 14.05 22.52 -3.82
C GLU A 353 13.67 21.04 -3.75
N THR A 354 12.40 20.76 -3.43
CA THR A 354 11.90 19.37 -3.41
C THR A 354 11.93 18.70 -4.78
N ARG A 355 11.86 19.44 -5.90
CA ARG A 355 12.04 18.91 -7.27
C ARG A 355 13.46 18.40 -7.49
N ARG A 356 14.48 19.15 -7.07
CA ARG A 356 15.89 18.80 -7.26
C ARG A 356 16.26 17.51 -6.54
N ASP A 357 15.58 17.19 -5.44
CA ASP A 357 15.73 15.93 -4.72
C ASP A 357 15.22 14.71 -5.52
N TRP A 358 14.36 14.91 -6.54
CA TRP A 358 13.94 13.87 -7.47
C TRP A 358 14.89 13.71 -8.67
N VAL A 359 15.79 14.67 -8.93
CA VAL A 359 16.70 14.64 -10.08
C VAL A 359 17.98 13.87 -9.71
N VAL A 360 17.86 12.55 -9.55
CA VAL A 360 18.99 11.66 -9.82
C VAL A 360 18.76 11.07 -11.21
N GLU A 361 19.55 11.53 -12.17
CA GLU A 361 19.68 10.89 -13.47
C GLU A 361 20.14 9.44 -13.26
N SER A 362 19.29 8.47 -13.58
CA SER A 362 19.77 7.13 -13.87
C SER A 362 20.45 7.18 -15.24
N PRO A 363 21.75 6.86 -15.38
CA PRO A 363 22.44 6.84 -16.67
C PRO A 363 21.89 5.77 -17.65
N ALA A 364 20.91 4.97 -17.25
CA ALA A 364 20.43 3.82 -18.01
C ALA A 364 19.46 4.15 -19.16
N MET A 365 19.12 5.42 -19.42
CA MET A 365 18.02 5.76 -20.34
C MET A 365 18.40 6.54 -21.60
N ARG A 366 19.66 6.51 -22.08
CA ARG A 366 20.03 7.06 -23.41
C ARG A 366 21.16 6.30 -24.12
N ARG A 367 20.82 5.22 -24.85
CA ARG A 367 21.22 4.88 -26.26
C ARG A 367 21.09 3.36 -26.54
N PRO A 368 20.63 2.95 -27.74
CA PRO A 368 20.69 1.57 -28.18
C PRO A 368 22.09 1.28 -28.76
N LEU A 369 22.84 0.34 -28.18
CA LEU A 369 24.03 -0.24 -28.79
C LEU A 369 24.02 -1.77 -28.63
N ALA A 370 24.51 -2.41 -29.70
CA ALA A 370 24.44 -3.82 -30.09
C ALA A 370 24.95 -4.84 -29.05
N PRO A 371 24.65 -6.15 -29.20
CA PRO A 371 24.80 -7.12 -28.13
C PRO A 371 26.26 -7.59 -28.00
N PRO A 372 26.82 -7.67 -26.78
CA PRO A 372 28.01 -8.46 -26.54
C PRO A 372 27.73 -9.69 -25.66
N LEU A 373 28.35 -10.77 -26.12
CA LEU A 373 28.61 -12.09 -25.57
C LEU A 373 28.14 -12.44 -24.15
N VAL A 374 27.43 -13.57 -24.15
CA VAL A 374 27.18 -14.52 -23.06
C VAL A 374 28.47 -14.88 -22.32
N ILE A 375 28.51 -14.55 -21.02
CA ILE A 375 29.16 -15.35 -19.98
C ILE A 375 28.15 -15.46 -18.83
N SER A 376 27.82 -16.70 -18.46
CA SER A 376 26.70 -17.08 -17.61
C SER A 376 27.03 -16.99 -16.12
N PRO A 377 26.32 -16.17 -15.31
CA PRO A 377 26.13 -16.42 -13.89
C PRO A 377 24.87 -17.30 -13.71
N ALA A 378 24.96 -18.31 -12.85
CA ALA A 378 23.85 -19.20 -12.52
C ALA A 378 22.58 -18.39 -12.15
N ALA A 379 21.45 -18.80 -12.73
CA ALA A 379 20.19 -18.09 -12.66
C ALA A 379 19.71 -17.90 -11.21
N PRO A 380 19.27 -16.69 -10.81
CA PRO A 380 18.43 -16.54 -9.63
C PRO A 380 17.13 -17.32 -9.90
N ALA A 381 16.75 -18.18 -8.95
CA ALA A 381 15.50 -18.92 -9.00
C ALA A 381 14.34 -17.94 -9.22
N LYS A 382 13.57 -18.15 -10.29
CA LYS A 382 12.31 -17.44 -10.54
C LYS A 382 11.40 -17.65 -9.33
N ILE A 383 11.29 -16.64 -8.47
CA ILE A 383 10.13 -16.48 -7.60
C ILE A 383 8.98 -16.09 -8.52
N LEU A 384 8.17 -17.07 -8.91
CA LEU A 384 6.88 -16.87 -9.56
C LEU A 384 5.94 -16.25 -8.51
N PHE A 385 5.92 -14.92 -8.41
CA PHE A 385 4.78 -14.23 -7.84
C PHE A 385 3.61 -14.34 -8.83
N PRO A 386 2.43 -14.89 -8.46
CA PRO A 386 1.22 -14.57 -9.19
C PRO A 386 0.73 -13.19 -8.72
N PRO A 387 0.64 -12.17 -9.59
CA PRO A 387 -0.14 -10.97 -9.30
C PRO A 387 -1.63 -11.34 -9.40
N ALA A 388 -2.20 -11.86 -8.31
CA ALA A 388 -3.63 -12.22 -8.27
C ALA A 388 -4.34 -11.90 -6.94
N PHE A 389 -3.70 -11.24 -5.98
CA PHE A 389 -4.29 -11.01 -4.65
C PHE A 389 -5.16 -9.74 -4.51
N ALA A 390 -5.49 -9.07 -5.60
CA ALA A 390 -6.38 -7.90 -5.57
C ALA A 390 -7.22 -7.75 -6.86
N ARG A 391 -7.87 -8.82 -7.31
CA ARG A 391 -8.93 -8.71 -8.32
C ARG A 391 -10.28 -9.15 -7.73
N SER A 392 -11.16 -8.16 -7.59
CA SER A 392 -12.63 -8.25 -7.61
C SER A 392 -13.21 -9.61 -7.17
N PHE A 393 -13.68 -9.68 -5.93
CA PHE A 393 -14.45 -10.81 -5.42
C PHE A 393 -15.81 -11.01 -6.13
N PHE A 394 -16.26 -10.08 -6.98
CA PHE A 394 -17.53 -10.23 -7.69
C PHE A 394 -17.49 -9.59 -9.08
N SER A 395 -17.06 -10.36 -10.07
CA SER A 395 -17.60 -10.22 -11.42
C SER A 395 -18.81 -11.13 -11.51
N ARG A 396 -20.03 -10.57 -11.54
CA ARG A 396 -21.22 -11.30 -12.00
C ARG A 396 -21.06 -11.62 -13.48
N ARG A 397 -20.22 -12.61 -13.82
CA ARG A 397 -20.52 -13.44 -14.98
C ARG A 397 -21.64 -14.36 -14.56
N LYS A 398 -22.85 -14.10 -15.06
CA LYS A 398 -23.87 -15.14 -15.21
C LYS A 398 -23.25 -16.25 -16.05
N ILE A 399 -22.62 -17.22 -15.40
CA ILE A 399 -22.27 -18.50 -16.01
C ILE A 399 -23.51 -19.36 -15.84
N GLY A 400 -23.97 -19.92 -16.96
CA GLY A 400 -25.23 -20.62 -17.08
C GLY A 400 -25.41 -21.70 -16.03
N VAL A 401 -26.66 -21.83 -15.59
CA VAL A 401 -27.16 -22.89 -14.72
C VAL A 401 -26.86 -24.25 -15.36
N GLY A 402 -25.69 -24.79 -15.03
CA GLY A 402 -25.33 -26.18 -15.27
C GLY A 402 -25.76 -26.99 -14.05
N SER A 403 -26.86 -27.72 -14.19
CA SER A 403 -27.36 -28.78 -13.30
C SER A 403 -26.24 -29.44 -12.47
N ARG A 404 -26.17 -29.17 -11.16
CA ARG A 404 -25.28 -29.89 -10.22
C ARG A 404 -26.07 -30.38 -9.01
N ARG A 405 -25.87 -31.65 -8.68
CA ARG A 405 -26.38 -32.35 -7.49
C ARG A 405 -26.07 -31.54 -6.24
N LYS A 406 -26.96 -31.56 -5.23
CA LYS A 406 -26.72 -30.91 -3.93
C LYS A 406 -25.37 -31.38 -3.35
N PRO A 407 -24.52 -30.46 -2.84
CA PRO A 407 -23.21 -30.83 -2.29
C PRO A 407 -23.37 -31.68 -1.03
N ARG A 408 -22.53 -32.70 -0.88
CA ARG A 408 -22.45 -33.51 0.34
C ARG A 408 -21.50 -32.84 1.34
N ILE A 409 -22.02 -32.51 2.51
CA ILE A 409 -21.29 -31.83 3.57
C ILE A 409 -21.03 -32.82 4.71
N ALA A 410 -19.78 -32.91 5.15
CA ALA A 410 -19.40 -33.57 6.39
C ALA A 410 -18.89 -32.56 7.41
N VAL A 411 -19.25 -32.78 8.68
CA VAL A 411 -18.66 -32.08 9.82
C VAL A 411 -17.87 -33.09 10.64
N HIS A 412 -16.60 -32.83 10.90
CA HIS A 412 -15.83 -33.55 11.90
C HIS A 412 -15.75 -32.71 13.18
N LEU A 413 -16.17 -33.28 14.30
CA LEU A 413 -16.07 -32.65 15.62
C LEU A 413 -15.29 -33.55 16.58
N HIS A 414 -14.09 -33.11 16.99
CA HIS A 414 -13.33 -33.79 18.04
C HIS A 414 -13.70 -33.26 19.44
N ILE A 415 -14.16 -34.13 20.33
CA ILE A 415 -14.61 -33.79 21.68
C ILE A 415 -13.62 -34.36 22.71
N PHE A 416 -12.76 -33.48 23.20
CA PHE A 416 -11.91 -33.70 24.38
C PHE A 416 -12.60 -33.15 25.65
N TYR A 417 -13.26 -31.99 25.55
CA TYR A 417 -14.02 -31.38 26.65
C TYR A 417 -15.52 -31.60 26.46
N LEU A 418 -16.06 -32.65 27.08
CA LEU A 418 -17.45 -33.05 26.92
C LEU A 418 -18.46 -31.97 27.37
N ASP A 419 -18.10 -31.13 28.34
CA ASP A 419 -18.96 -30.04 28.82
C ASP A 419 -19.20 -28.94 27.76
N LEU A 420 -18.35 -28.86 26.72
CA LEU A 420 -18.54 -27.94 25.60
C LEU A 420 -19.46 -28.51 24.51
N ALA A 421 -19.79 -29.81 24.52
CA ALA A 421 -20.58 -30.44 23.47
C ALA A 421 -21.97 -29.78 23.21
N PRO A 422 -22.76 -29.37 24.24
CA PRO A 422 -24.03 -28.67 24.00
C PRO A 422 -23.86 -27.36 23.25
N ARG A 423 -22.75 -26.64 23.48
CA ARG A 423 -22.44 -25.39 22.79
C ARG A 423 -22.20 -25.63 21.30
N PHE A 424 -21.45 -26.67 20.95
CA PHE A 424 -21.25 -27.05 19.55
C PHE A 424 -22.55 -27.49 18.88
N ALA A 425 -23.42 -28.22 19.58
CA ALA A 425 -24.74 -28.58 19.04
C ALA A 425 -25.56 -27.34 18.64
N SER A 426 -25.53 -26.28 19.46
CA SER A 426 -26.17 -25.00 19.13
C SER A 426 -25.54 -24.33 17.90
N SER A 427 -24.21 -24.34 17.77
CA SER A 427 -23.52 -23.78 16.59
C SER A 427 -23.80 -24.58 15.31
N LEU A 428 -23.84 -25.91 15.39
CA LEU A 428 -24.13 -26.77 14.24
C LEU A 428 -25.58 -26.66 13.76
N ALA A 429 -26.52 -26.34 14.66
CA ALA A 429 -27.92 -26.10 14.30
C ALA A 429 -28.11 -24.87 13.38
N LEU A 430 -27.10 -24.00 13.24
CA LEU A 430 -27.11 -22.87 12.33
C LEU A 430 -26.81 -23.26 10.87
N ILE A 431 -26.29 -24.47 10.61
CA ILE A 431 -26.00 -24.95 9.26
C ILE A 431 -27.34 -25.09 8.50
N PRO A 432 -27.55 -24.36 7.39
CA PRO A 432 -28.84 -24.36 6.67
C PRO A 432 -28.97 -25.52 5.66
N PHE A 433 -28.06 -26.49 5.71
CA PHE A 433 -27.96 -27.62 4.78
C PHE A 433 -27.95 -28.95 5.54
N PRO A 434 -28.44 -30.05 4.97
CA PRO A 434 -28.22 -31.38 5.52
C PRO A 434 -26.73 -31.74 5.53
N PHE A 435 -26.26 -32.38 6.61
CA PHE A 435 -24.87 -32.81 6.74
C PHE A 435 -24.72 -34.09 7.57
N ASP A 436 -23.61 -34.79 7.34
CA ASP A 436 -23.18 -35.95 8.14
C ASP A 436 -22.19 -35.49 9.21
N LEU A 437 -22.39 -35.91 10.47
CA LEU A 437 -21.52 -35.56 11.60
C LEU A 437 -20.68 -36.77 12.04
N HIS A 438 -19.37 -36.62 11.95
CA HIS A 438 -18.38 -37.55 12.46
C HIS A 438 -17.79 -36.99 13.76
N VAL A 439 -18.13 -37.61 14.90
CA VAL A 439 -17.64 -37.21 16.22
C VAL A 439 -16.55 -38.15 16.68
N THR A 440 -15.42 -37.60 17.10
CA THR A 440 -14.38 -38.37 17.81
C THR A 440 -14.36 -38.00 19.28
N VAL A 441 -14.31 -39.00 20.17
CA VAL A 441 -14.25 -38.83 21.63
C VAL A 441 -13.04 -39.56 22.20
N VAL A 442 -12.50 -39.05 23.31
CA VAL A 442 -11.34 -39.65 23.98
C VAL A 442 -11.74 -40.54 25.16
N GLU A 443 -12.90 -40.28 25.77
CA GLU A 443 -13.40 -41.01 26.94
C GLU A 443 -14.33 -42.16 26.50
N PRO A 444 -13.92 -43.43 26.67
CA PRO A 444 -14.79 -44.57 26.39
C PRO A 444 -16.05 -44.54 27.25
N GLY A 445 -17.22 -44.79 26.65
CA GLY A 445 -18.52 -44.74 27.35
C GLY A 445 -19.25 -43.40 27.26
N SER A 446 -18.62 -42.35 26.72
CA SER A 446 -19.24 -41.04 26.49
C SER A 446 -20.19 -40.99 25.28
N GLU A 447 -20.26 -42.07 24.47
CA GLU A 447 -20.95 -42.10 23.18
C GLU A 447 -22.45 -41.86 23.31
N ASN A 448 -23.08 -42.42 24.35
CA ASN A 448 -24.52 -42.25 24.60
C ASN A 448 -24.87 -40.80 24.96
N GLN A 449 -24.01 -40.14 25.74
CA GLN A 449 -24.19 -38.74 26.12
C GLN A 449 -24.03 -37.82 24.91
N VAL A 450 -22.99 -38.04 24.10
CA VAL A 450 -22.79 -37.33 22.83
C VAL A 450 -23.98 -37.54 21.90
N ARG A 451 -24.44 -38.79 21.73
CA ARG A 451 -25.61 -39.11 20.90
C ARG A 451 -26.86 -38.37 21.36
N ALA A 452 -27.11 -38.31 22.67
CA ALA A 452 -28.24 -37.58 23.23
C ALA A 452 -28.17 -36.07 22.95
N ILE A 453 -26.97 -35.47 23.01
CA ILE A 453 -26.76 -34.04 22.74
C ILE A 453 -27.02 -33.71 21.27
N PHE A 454 -26.40 -34.43 20.34
CA PHE A 454 -26.46 -34.11 18.91
C PHE A 454 -27.72 -34.60 18.20
N SER A 455 -28.45 -35.57 18.78
CA SER A 455 -29.76 -36.00 18.26
C SER A 455 -30.80 -34.87 18.14
N ARG A 456 -30.56 -33.73 18.79
CA ARG A 456 -31.43 -32.54 18.76
C ARG A 456 -31.15 -31.62 17.58
N VAL A 457 -30.10 -31.85 16.79
CA VAL A 457 -29.76 -31.05 15.62
C VAL A 457 -30.57 -31.53 14.43
N SER A 458 -31.55 -30.74 13.98
CA SER A 458 -32.54 -31.13 12.97
C SER A 458 -32.01 -31.37 11.56
N GLN A 459 -30.83 -30.81 11.24
CA GLN A 459 -30.21 -30.87 9.92
C GLN A 459 -29.25 -32.05 9.75
N LEU A 460 -29.18 -32.92 10.77
CA LEU A 460 -28.25 -34.04 10.81
C LEU A 460 -28.81 -35.25 10.06
N ASP A 461 -28.14 -35.67 8.98
CA ASP A 461 -28.53 -36.85 8.19
C ASP A 461 -27.98 -38.14 8.81
N ARG A 462 -26.70 -38.14 9.19
CA ARG A 462 -26.03 -39.27 9.85
C ARG A 462 -25.14 -38.81 11.01
N LEU A 463 -25.14 -39.57 12.10
CA LEU A 463 -24.23 -39.39 13.23
C LEU A 463 -23.35 -40.63 13.41
N GLU A 464 -22.04 -40.46 13.26
CA GLU A 464 -21.02 -41.46 13.53
C GLU A 464 -20.18 -41.01 14.73
N ILE A 465 -19.94 -41.91 15.69
CA ILE A 465 -19.18 -41.61 16.90
C ILE A 465 -18.07 -42.66 17.02
N THR A 466 -16.83 -42.20 17.10
CA THR A 466 -15.63 -43.03 17.17
C THR A 466 -14.84 -42.68 18.42
N CYS A 467 -14.53 -43.66 19.27
CA CYS A 467 -13.61 -43.48 20.39
C CYS A 467 -12.18 -43.60 19.89
N THR A 468 -11.32 -42.63 20.18
CA THR A 468 -9.91 -42.58 19.78
C THR A 468 -9.00 -42.41 20.99
N GLU A 469 -7.73 -42.82 20.86
CA GLU A 469 -6.72 -42.54 21.89
C GLU A 469 -6.47 -41.03 22.06
N ASN A 470 -6.01 -40.61 23.24
CA ASN A 470 -5.59 -39.22 23.49
C ASN A 470 -4.21 -38.95 22.88
N ARG A 471 -4.11 -38.98 21.55
CA ARG A 471 -2.83 -38.89 20.84
C ARG A 471 -2.98 -38.07 19.57
N GLY A 472 -2.09 -37.09 19.37
CA GLY A 472 -2.13 -36.21 18.19
C GLY A 472 -3.25 -35.17 18.20
N ARG A 473 -3.81 -34.90 19.39
CA ARG A 473 -4.83 -33.88 19.67
C ARG A 473 -6.07 -34.03 18.80
N ASP A 474 -6.52 -32.96 18.17
CA ASP A 474 -7.63 -32.96 17.22
C ASP A 474 -7.23 -33.44 15.82
N ILE A 475 -5.96 -33.30 15.45
CA ILE A 475 -5.44 -33.60 14.10
C ILE A 475 -5.43 -35.10 13.81
N ALA A 476 -4.89 -35.93 14.70
CA ALA A 476 -4.83 -37.37 14.43
C ALA A 476 -6.22 -38.04 14.38
N PRO A 477 -7.17 -37.77 15.30
CA PRO A 477 -8.55 -38.23 15.16
C PRO A 477 -9.22 -37.74 13.86
N PHE A 478 -8.91 -36.52 13.42
CA PHE A 478 -9.45 -35.97 12.19
C PHE A 478 -8.93 -36.69 10.93
N ILE A 479 -7.62 -36.84 10.80
CA ILE A 479 -7.01 -37.34 9.55
C ILE A 479 -6.79 -38.85 9.55
N VAL A 480 -6.49 -39.47 10.70
CA VAL A 480 -6.20 -40.92 10.81
C VAL A 480 -7.49 -41.70 11.03
N ALA A 481 -8.32 -41.32 12.00
CA ALA A 481 -9.54 -42.08 12.31
C ALA A 481 -10.68 -41.79 11.32
N CYS A 482 -10.83 -40.54 10.88
CA CYS A 482 -11.94 -40.13 10.02
C CYS A 482 -11.54 -39.80 8.57
N GLY A 483 -10.25 -39.67 8.26
CA GLY A 483 -9.77 -39.10 7.00
C GLY A 483 -10.27 -39.83 5.75
N GLU A 484 -10.29 -41.17 5.76
CA GLU A 484 -10.80 -41.96 4.62
C GLU A 484 -12.29 -41.71 4.36
N ALA A 485 -13.11 -41.67 5.40
CA ALA A 485 -14.54 -41.41 5.27
C ALA A 485 -14.81 -39.97 4.81
N LEU A 486 -14.07 -38.99 5.36
CA LEU A 486 -14.25 -37.57 5.07
C LEU A 486 -13.82 -37.20 3.63
N ALA A 487 -12.85 -37.91 3.06
CA ALA A 487 -12.36 -37.70 1.70
C ALA A 487 -13.43 -37.82 0.59
N GLU A 488 -14.53 -38.52 0.86
CA GLU A 488 -15.63 -38.77 -0.09
C GLU A 488 -16.69 -37.66 -0.15
N TYR A 489 -16.54 -36.61 0.67
CA TYR A 489 -17.46 -35.48 0.72
C TYR A 489 -16.98 -34.31 -0.16
N ASP A 490 -17.93 -33.50 -0.63
CA ASP A 490 -17.61 -32.31 -1.41
C ASP A 490 -16.96 -31.25 -0.52
N PHE A 491 -17.53 -31.04 0.67
CA PHE A 491 -17.08 -30.07 1.67
C PHE A 491 -16.98 -30.70 3.06
N ILE A 492 -15.92 -30.36 3.77
CA ILE A 492 -15.62 -30.81 5.13
C ILE A 492 -15.47 -29.56 6.00
N LEU A 493 -16.22 -29.50 7.10
CA LEU A 493 -15.96 -28.59 8.21
C LEU A 493 -15.26 -29.36 9.33
N HIS A 494 -14.09 -28.89 9.75
CA HIS A 494 -13.37 -29.44 10.89
C HIS A 494 -13.46 -28.53 12.11
N LEU A 495 -13.84 -29.11 13.25
CA LEU A 495 -14.02 -28.46 14.54
C LEU A 495 -13.47 -29.34 15.67
N HIS A 496 -13.12 -28.73 16.80
CA HIS A 496 -12.79 -29.46 18.01
C HIS A 496 -13.08 -28.65 19.28
N THR A 497 -13.30 -29.32 20.40
CA THR A 497 -13.41 -28.64 21.70
C THR A 497 -12.05 -28.14 22.17
N LYS A 498 -11.98 -26.94 22.74
CA LYS A 498 -10.75 -26.35 23.27
C LYS A 498 -11.05 -25.49 24.49
N LYS A 499 -10.14 -25.48 25.46
CA LYS A 499 -10.10 -24.52 26.56
C LYS A 499 -8.71 -23.92 26.65
N SER A 500 -8.63 -22.64 27.03
CA SER A 500 -7.37 -21.92 27.24
C SER A 500 -7.20 -21.49 28.71
N PRO A 501 -7.24 -22.43 29.69
CA PRO A 501 -7.37 -22.09 31.11
C PRO A 501 -6.14 -21.34 31.67
N HIS A 502 -4.97 -21.51 31.05
CA HIS A 502 -3.71 -20.94 31.51
C HIS A 502 -3.38 -19.58 30.89
N ASN A 503 -4.17 -19.11 29.91
CA ASN A 503 -3.93 -17.84 29.24
C ASN A 503 -5.23 -17.08 29.02
N ARG A 504 -5.53 -16.11 29.92
CA ARG A 504 -6.71 -15.24 29.80
C ARG A 504 -6.80 -14.55 28.43
N ARG A 505 -5.66 -14.30 27.75
CA ARG A 505 -5.60 -13.70 26.40
C ARG A 505 -6.23 -14.56 25.31
N LEU A 506 -6.35 -15.86 25.53
CA LEU A 506 -6.90 -16.83 24.58
C LEU A 506 -8.28 -17.34 25.00
N SER A 507 -8.91 -16.70 25.99
CA SER A 507 -10.23 -17.09 26.51
C SER A 507 -11.34 -16.95 25.45
N ALA A 508 -11.28 -15.89 24.63
CA ALA A 508 -12.24 -15.63 23.55
C ALA A 508 -11.87 -16.32 22.21
N TRP A 509 -10.79 -17.09 22.15
CA TRP A 509 -10.29 -17.65 20.88
C TRP A 509 -11.25 -18.69 20.29
N LEU A 510 -11.84 -19.57 21.12
CA LEU A 510 -12.85 -20.52 20.65
C LEU A 510 -14.08 -19.80 20.10
N ASP A 511 -14.52 -18.75 20.80
CA ASP A 511 -15.69 -17.96 20.45
C ASP A 511 -15.48 -17.30 19.08
N TYR A 512 -14.31 -16.71 18.87
CA TYR A 512 -13.88 -16.20 17.58
C TYR A 512 -13.96 -17.27 16.49
N LEU A 513 -13.32 -18.44 16.64
CA LEU A 513 -13.32 -19.48 15.61
C LEU A 513 -14.74 -19.96 15.24
N LEU A 514 -15.59 -20.19 16.24
CA LEU A 514 -16.98 -20.61 16.02
C LEU A 514 -17.81 -19.52 15.35
N GLU A 515 -17.63 -18.27 15.75
CA GLU A 515 -18.31 -17.14 15.15
C GLU A 515 -17.94 -16.97 13.67
N GLN A 516 -16.66 -17.14 13.34
CA GLN A 516 -16.15 -17.04 11.97
C GLN A 516 -16.69 -18.16 11.08
N LEU A 517 -16.66 -19.41 11.56
CA LEU A 517 -17.00 -20.59 10.76
C LEU A 517 -18.50 -20.92 10.74
N LEU A 518 -19.23 -20.58 11.81
CA LEU A 518 -20.61 -21.01 12.07
C LEU A 518 -21.54 -19.89 12.59
N GLY A 519 -21.10 -18.64 12.66
CA GLY A 519 -21.81 -17.58 13.40
C GLY A 519 -23.24 -17.25 12.94
N SER A 520 -23.61 -17.56 11.69
CA SER A 520 -25.01 -17.51 11.21
C SER A 520 -25.25 -18.40 9.99
N ALA A 521 -26.52 -18.66 9.68
CA ALA A 521 -26.91 -19.41 8.48
C ALA A 521 -26.47 -18.70 7.19
N GLU A 522 -26.54 -17.37 7.13
CA GLU A 522 -26.10 -16.56 5.99
C GLU A 522 -24.58 -16.61 5.81
N ASN A 523 -23.82 -16.62 6.91
CA ASN A 523 -22.37 -16.77 6.88
C ASN A 523 -21.98 -18.12 6.27
N ILE A 524 -22.60 -19.20 6.76
CA ILE A 524 -22.34 -20.57 6.27
C ILE A 524 -22.74 -20.69 4.79
N LYS A 525 -23.90 -20.14 4.40
CA LYS A 525 -24.30 -20.09 2.99
C LYS A 525 -23.28 -19.36 2.13
N SER A 526 -22.76 -18.23 2.59
CA SER A 526 -21.75 -17.45 1.86
C SER A 526 -20.44 -18.22 1.68
N ILE A 527 -20.03 -19.00 2.69
CA ILE A 527 -18.86 -19.89 2.59
C ILE A 527 -19.08 -20.95 1.51
N ILE A 528 -20.24 -21.63 1.52
CA ILE A 528 -20.56 -22.65 0.51
C ILE A 528 -20.68 -22.03 -0.89
N ASP A 529 -21.33 -20.87 -1.02
CA ASP A 529 -21.43 -20.12 -2.29
C ASP A 529 -20.04 -19.73 -2.82
N ALA A 530 -19.08 -19.41 -1.94
CA ALA A 530 -17.70 -19.14 -2.32
C ALA A 530 -17.00 -20.39 -2.89
N PHE A 531 -17.17 -21.55 -2.26
CA PHE A 531 -16.67 -22.82 -2.82
C PHE A 531 -17.34 -23.17 -4.16
N ASP A 532 -18.64 -22.92 -4.32
CA ASP A 532 -19.33 -23.18 -5.59
C ASP A 532 -18.89 -22.22 -6.71
N ALA A 533 -18.66 -20.95 -6.38
CA ALA A 533 -18.18 -19.95 -7.32
C ALA A 533 -16.72 -20.15 -7.72
N ARG A 534 -15.88 -20.68 -6.81
CA ARG A 534 -14.44 -20.90 -7.01
C ARG A 534 -14.08 -22.38 -6.99
N ALA A 535 -14.03 -22.97 -8.18
CA ALA A 535 -13.55 -24.34 -8.37
C ALA A 535 -12.09 -24.54 -7.91
N ASP A 536 -11.31 -23.47 -7.87
CA ASP A 536 -9.94 -23.44 -7.39
C ASP A 536 -9.83 -23.27 -5.86
N LEU A 537 -10.89 -22.94 -5.13
CA LEU A 537 -10.84 -22.79 -3.66
C LEU A 537 -10.81 -24.17 -2.99
N GLY A 538 -9.71 -24.53 -2.32
CA GLY A 538 -9.53 -25.82 -1.66
C GLY A 538 -9.72 -25.78 -0.14
N VAL A 539 -9.23 -24.72 0.51
CA VAL A 539 -9.30 -24.53 1.97
C VAL A 539 -9.74 -23.09 2.27
N LEU A 540 -10.63 -22.92 3.24
CA LEU A 540 -11.11 -21.64 3.72
C LEU A 540 -11.09 -21.64 5.26
N TYR A 541 -10.40 -20.68 5.86
CA TYR A 541 -10.11 -20.69 7.29
C TYR A 541 -10.11 -19.28 7.89
N PRO A 542 -10.44 -19.10 9.18
CA PRO A 542 -10.42 -17.79 9.80
C PRO A 542 -9.02 -17.16 9.76
N VAL A 543 -8.94 -15.85 9.56
CA VAL A 543 -7.70 -15.10 9.81
C VAL A 543 -7.21 -15.44 11.21
N PRO A 544 -5.90 -15.63 11.43
CA PRO A 544 -5.40 -15.95 12.75
C PRO A 544 -5.86 -14.96 13.80
N TYR A 545 -6.34 -15.48 14.93
CA TYR A 545 -6.82 -14.64 16.04
C TYR A 545 -5.68 -13.74 16.52
N ALA A 546 -5.84 -12.42 16.49
CA ALA A 546 -4.71 -11.50 16.64
C ALA A 546 -3.85 -11.71 17.92
N PRO A 547 -4.45 -11.98 19.11
CA PRO A 547 -3.69 -12.33 20.31
C PRO A 547 -2.82 -13.59 20.19
N LEU A 548 -3.03 -14.41 19.16
CA LEU A 548 -2.27 -15.61 18.88
C LEU A 548 -0.98 -15.34 18.09
N HIS A 549 -0.86 -14.22 17.35
CA HIS A 549 0.33 -13.93 16.52
C HIS A 549 1.67 -14.10 17.25
N PRO A 550 1.82 -13.69 18.54
CA PRO A 550 3.05 -13.95 19.28
C PRO A 550 3.39 -15.42 19.46
N PHE A 551 2.45 -16.35 19.31
CA PHE A 551 2.61 -17.80 19.49
C PHE A 551 2.68 -18.57 18.16
N MET A 552 2.34 -17.95 17.03
CA MET A 552 2.37 -18.57 15.70
C MET A 552 3.79 -18.66 15.10
N ARG A 553 4.74 -19.17 15.87
CA ARG A 553 6.15 -19.24 15.48
C ARG A 553 6.45 -20.57 14.78
N LEU A 554 7.50 -20.59 13.97
CA LEU A 554 7.99 -21.83 13.35
C LEU A 554 8.61 -22.73 14.42
N GLY A 555 9.49 -22.18 15.26
CA GLY A 555 10.01 -22.83 16.48
C GLY A 555 10.41 -24.29 16.28
N GLY A 556 9.98 -25.16 17.20
CA GLY A 556 10.21 -26.61 17.13
C GLY A 556 9.50 -27.33 15.97
N ASN A 557 8.63 -26.66 15.21
CA ASN A 557 7.87 -27.27 14.11
C ASN A 557 8.67 -27.34 12.80
N ALA A 558 9.77 -26.59 12.66
CA ALA A 558 10.53 -26.47 11.41
C ALA A 558 10.95 -27.85 10.85
N ALA A 559 11.56 -28.68 11.68
CA ALA A 559 12.03 -30.00 11.27
C ALA A 559 10.88 -30.95 10.85
N ALA A 560 9.75 -30.90 11.55
CA ALA A 560 8.57 -31.70 11.22
C ALA A 560 7.91 -31.21 9.93
N ILE A 561 7.83 -29.89 9.72
CA ILE A 561 7.33 -29.27 8.48
C ILE A 561 8.22 -29.64 7.30
N GLU A 562 9.53 -29.55 7.43
CA GLU A 562 10.49 -29.94 6.39
C GLU A 562 10.37 -31.41 6.03
N SER A 563 10.31 -32.29 7.04
CA SER A 563 10.15 -33.74 6.85
C SER A 563 8.84 -34.09 6.13
N LEU A 564 7.72 -33.51 6.55
CA LEU A 564 6.43 -33.71 5.88
C LEU A 564 6.41 -33.13 4.47
N SER A 565 7.00 -31.94 4.27
CA SER A 565 7.09 -31.31 2.95
C SER A 565 7.94 -32.13 1.98
N ALA A 566 9.03 -32.72 2.45
CA ALA A 566 9.84 -33.64 1.66
C ALA A 566 9.04 -34.87 1.21
N ARG A 567 8.18 -35.43 2.06
CA ARG A 567 7.26 -36.54 1.70
C ARG A 567 6.23 -36.13 0.64
N LEU A 568 5.89 -34.84 0.57
CA LEU A 568 5.01 -34.29 -0.46
C LEU A 568 5.75 -33.99 -1.78
N GLY A 569 7.09 -33.97 -1.78
CA GLY A 569 7.91 -33.56 -2.92
C GLY A 569 8.11 -32.04 -3.01
N VAL A 570 7.81 -31.30 -1.95
CA VAL A 570 7.94 -29.84 -1.86
C VAL A 570 9.26 -29.49 -1.17
N ARG A 571 10.08 -28.64 -1.80
CA ARG A 571 11.31 -28.15 -1.17
C ARG A 571 11.00 -27.07 -0.14
N ALA A 572 11.78 -27.00 0.93
CA ALA A 572 11.61 -26.00 2.00
C ALA A 572 11.61 -24.55 1.46
N GLU A 573 12.37 -24.27 0.41
CA GLU A 573 12.42 -22.94 -0.24
C GLU A 573 11.12 -22.55 -0.98
N GLN A 574 10.24 -23.53 -1.27
CA GLN A 574 8.94 -23.34 -1.92
C GLN A 574 7.79 -23.16 -0.90
N LEU A 575 8.06 -23.39 0.39
CA LEU A 575 7.12 -23.14 1.46
C LEU A 575 6.93 -21.63 1.59
N SER A 576 5.77 -21.15 1.16
CA SER A 576 5.39 -19.73 1.10
C SER A 576 5.77 -18.95 2.37
N PRO A 577 6.28 -17.71 2.28
CA PRO A 577 6.40 -16.79 3.42
C PRO A 577 5.10 -16.60 4.21
N LEU A 578 3.94 -16.94 3.63
CA LEU A 578 2.63 -16.92 4.29
C LEU A 578 2.39 -18.12 5.22
N LEU A 579 3.07 -19.26 5.06
CA LEU A 579 2.97 -20.39 6.01
C LEU A 579 3.51 -20.04 7.41
N TYR A 580 4.27 -18.96 7.49
CA TYR A 580 4.89 -18.44 8.70
C TYR A 580 4.01 -17.38 9.41
N SER A 581 2.92 -16.92 8.79
CA SER A 581 2.04 -15.86 9.32
C SER A 581 0.54 -16.08 9.11
N SER A 582 0.13 -17.06 8.29
CA SER A 582 -1.25 -17.33 7.89
C SER A 582 -1.49 -18.82 7.62
N PHE A 583 -2.16 -19.47 8.57
CA PHE A 583 -2.61 -20.86 8.51
C PHE A 583 -3.86 -21.00 9.40
N PRO A 584 -4.64 -22.11 9.32
CA PRO A 584 -5.84 -22.30 10.16
C PRO A 584 -5.45 -22.51 11.62
N SER A 585 -5.09 -21.43 12.30
CA SER A 585 -4.58 -21.46 13.66
C SER A 585 -5.71 -21.81 14.63
N GLY A 586 -5.53 -22.87 15.40
CA GLY A 586 -6.57 -23.54 16.16
C GLY A 586 -7.28 -24.64 15.38
N SER A 587 -6.71 -25.08 14.24
CA SER A 587 -7.12 -26.22 13.43
C SER A 587 -8.62 -26.34 13.12
N MET A 588 -9.34 -25.22 13.00
CA MET A 588 -10.74 -25.20 12.57
C MET A 588 -10.89 -24.51 11.22
N LEU A 589 -11.49 -25.19 10.25
CA LEU A 589 -11.52 -24.76 8.85
C LEU A 589 -12.61 -25.45 8.04
N TRP A 590 -12.95 -24.86 6.89
CA TRP A 590 -13.66 -25.51 5.79
C TRP A 590 -12.68 -25.95 4.71
N MET A 591 -12.89 -27.12 4.10
CA MET A 591 -12.07 -27.58 2.98
C MET A 591 -12.82 -28.52 2.04
N ARG A 592 -12.27 -28.76 0.85
CA ARG A 592 -12.74 -29.81 -0.06
C ARG A 592 -12.23 -31.19 0.35
N GLY A 593 -13.02 -32.23 0.10
CA GLY A 593 -12.59 -33.63 0.29
C GLY A 593 -11.37 -34.03 -0.56
N THR A 594 -11.14 -33.36 -1.69
CA THR A 594 -9.90 -33.52 -2.48
C THR A 594 -8.64 -33.22 -1.67
N VAL A 595 -8.68 -32.20 -0.80
CA VAL A 595 -7.55 -31.85 0.07
C VAL A 595 -7.33 -32.95 1.11
N MET A 596 -8.40 -33.52 1.68
CA MET A 596 -8.30 -34.67 2.58
C MET A 596 -7.65 -35.88 1.91
N ARG A 597 -8.00 -36.19 0.65
CA ARG A 597 -7.34 -37.28 -0.10
C ARG A 597 -5.84 -37.08 -0.24
N ARG A 598 -5.36 -35.84 -0.38
CA ARG A 598 -3.92 -35.53 -0.41
C ARG A 598 -3.27 -35.80 0.94
N ILE A 599 -3.93 -35.42 2.04
CA ILE A 599 -3.46 -35.69 3.40
C ILE A 599 -3.37 -37.19 3.66
N ASN A 600 -4.42 -37.96 3.31
CA ASN A 600 -4.47 -39.41 3.51
C ASN A 600 -3.32 -40.15 2.80
N ARG A 601 -2.86 -39.66 1.64
CA ARG A 601 -1.72 -40.25 0.91
C ARG A 601 -0.40 -40.19 1.67
N LEU A 602 -0.30 -39.37 2.73
CA LEU A 602 0.86 -39.43 3.61
C LEU A 602 0.94 -40.77 4.32
N GLY A 603 -0.17 -41.48 4.56
CA GLY A 603 -0.17 -42.77 5.26
C GLY A 603 0.24 -42.61 6.72
N LEU A 604 -0.20 -41.53 7.38
CA LEU A 604 0.05 -41.28 8.80
C LEU A 604 -0.81 -42.22 9.65
N THR A 605 -0.24 -42.67 10.75
CA THR A 605 -0.87 -43.52 11.77
C THR A 605 -0.84 -42.81 13.12
N PHE A 606 -1.58 -43.30 14.11
CA PHE A 606 -1.50 -42.75 15.47
C PHE A 606 -0.07 -42.84 16.05
N ASP A 607 0.73 -43.81 15.61
CA ASP A 607 2.10 -44.01 16.09
C ASP A 607 3.10 -42.92 15.66
N ASP A 608 2.79 -42.19 14.58
CA ASP A 608 3.60 -41.07 14.12
C ASP A 608 3.48 -39.84 15.04
N PHE A 609 2.43 -39.77 15.86
CA PHE A 609 2.21 -38.67 16.79
C PHE A 609 2.86 -38.98 18.15
N PRO A 610 3.50 -38.02 18.83
CA PRO A 610 4.03 -38.24 20.18
C PRO A 610 2.90 -38.51 21.19
N VAL A 611 3.20 -39.26 22.26
CA VAL A 611 2.29 -39.43 23.40
C VAL A 611 2.11 -38.07 24.09
N GLU A 612 0.86 -37.72 24.44
CA GLU A 612 0.56 -36.45 25.11
C GLU A 612 1.13 -36.45 26.54
N ALA A 613 2.03 -35.51 26.81
CA ALA A 613 2.72 -35.30 28.08
C ALA A 613 2.71 -33.82 28.51
N GLY A 614 1.73 -33.05 28.03
CA GLY A 614 1.62 -31.61 28.31
C GLY A 614 2.49 -30.72 27.43
N GLN A 615 2.81 -31.16 26.20
CA GLN A 615 3.57 -30.35 25.24
C GLN A 615 2.73 -29.15 24.76
N ASP A 616 3.34 -27.97 24.63
CA ASP A 616 2.62 -26.75 24.24
C ASP A 616 2.71 -26.42 22.72
N ASP A 617 3.76 -26.84 22.02
CA ASP A 617 4.00 -26.63 20.57
C ASP A 617 5.06 -27.64 20.06
N GLY A 618 5.40 -27.63 18.76
CA GLY A 618 6.54 -28.39 18.22
C GLY A 618 6.27 -29.87 17.93
N THR A 619 5.00 -30.27 17.88
CA THR A 619 4.60 -31.66 17.60
C THR A 619 4.15 -31.84 16.15
N LEU A 620 4.03 -33.10 15.71
CA LEU A 620 3.54 -33.42 14.36
C LEU A 620 2.16 -32.80 14.06
N ALA A 621 1.27 -32.74 15.06
CA ALA A 621 -0.04 -32.11 14.92
C ALA A 621 0.06 -30.62 14.55
N HIS A 622 0.93 -29.87 15.25
CA HIS A 622 1.17 -28.45 14.99
C HIS A 622 1.84 -28.19 13.62
N ALA A 623 2.66 -29.13 13.14
CA ALA A 623 3.22 -29.07 11.80
C ALA A 623 2.13 -29.26 10.72
N ILE A 624 1.23 -30.22 10.89
CA ILE A 624 0.13 -30.49 9.96
C ILE A 624 -0.87 -29.31 9.92
N GLU A 625 -1.19 -28.72 11.08
CA GLU A 625 -2.01 -27.51 11.18
C GLU A 625 -1.50 -26.37 10.28
N ARG A 626 -0.18 -26.21 10.19
CA ARG A 626 0.45 -25.18 9.33
C ARG A 626 0.48 -25.56 7.85
N LEU A 627 0.35 -26.84 7.52
CA LEU A 627 0.49 -27.36 6.16
C LEU A 627 -0.82 -27.45 5.37
N PHE A 628 -1.99 -27.15 5.96
CA PHE A 628 -3.25 -27.12 5.21
C PHE A 628 -3.21 -26.29 3.92
N PRO A 629 -2.62 -25.08 3.89
CA PRO A 629 -2.44 -24.34 2.65
C PRO A 629 -1.55 -25.05 1.62
N VAL A 630 -0.53 -25.79 2.08
CA VAL A 630 0.36 -26.58 1.21
C VAL A 630 -0.39 -27.77 0.62
N PHE A 631 -1.19 -28.47 1.43
CA PHE A 631 -2.02 -29.58 0.94
C PHE A 631 -3.01 -29.14 -0.14
N ALA A 632 -3.56 -27.92 -0.02
CA ALA A 632 -4.41 -27.34 -1.06
C ALA A 632 -3.61 -27.05 -2.35
N SER A 633 -2.47 -26.36 -2.23
CA SER A 633 -1.64 -25.98 -3.36
C SER A 633 -1.13 -27.19 -4.16
N GLU A 634 -0.85 -28.30 -3.49
CA GLU A 634 -0.40 -29.55 -4.12
C GLU A 634 -1.48 -30.21 -4.98
N GLU A 635 -2.75 -29.95 -4.70
CA GLU A 635 -3.88 -30.35 -5.54
C GLU A 635 -4.26 -29.27 -6.57
N GLY A 636 -3.43 -28.23 -6.71
CA GLY A 636 -3.69 -27.08 -7.59
C GLY A 636 -4.82 -26.18 -7.09
N LEU A 637 -5.12 -26.24 -5.79
CA LEU A 637 -6.18 -25.48 -5.14
C LEU A 637 -5.60 -24.38 -4.24
N ASP A 638 -6.38 -23.32 -4.07
CA ASP A 638 -6.06 -22.17 -3.24
C ASP A 638 -6.51 -22.36 -1.79
N ALA A 639 -5.83 -21.69 -0.88
CA ALA A 639 -6.16 -21.67 0.54
C ALA A 639 -6.33 -20.22 1.01
N VAL A 640 -7.55 -19.87 1.37
CA VAL A 640 -7.94 -18.46 1.58
C VAL A 640 -8.26 -18.21 3.06
N PRO A 641 -7.51 -17.32 3.75
CA PRO A 641 -7.94 -16.79 5.04
C PRO A 641 -9.13 -15.85 4.85
N PHE A 642 -10.11 -15.88 5.74
CA PHE A 642 -11.25 -14.97 5.74
C PHE A 642 -11.57 -14.46 7.13
N ILE A 643 -12.28 -13.33 7.20
CA ILE A 643 -12.88 -12.86 8.44
C ILE A 643 -14.33 -12.44 8.14
N ARG A 644 -15.28 -13.01 8.89
CA ARG A 644 -16.68 -12.64 8.99
C ARG A 644 -16.77 -11.20 9.50
N GLY A 645 -17.60 -10.40 8.85
CA GLY A 645 -18.08 -9.14 9.38
C GLY A 645 -19.59 -9.21 9.64
N ASP A 646 -20.06 -8.68 10.76
CA ASP A 646 -21.47 -8.66 11.21
C ASP A 646 -22.34 -7.49 10.63
N GLY A 647 -22.44 -7.34 9.31
CA GLY A 647 -22.92 -6.09 8.68
C GLY A 647 -23.45 -6.29 7.27
N ALA A 648 -24.21 -5.30 6.77
CA ALA A 648 -24.85 -5.36 5.45
C ALA A 648 -23.87 -4.99 4.32
N PHE A 649 -23.98 -5.72 3.21
CA PHE A 649 -23.23 -5.49 1.98
C PHE A 649 -23.75 -4.23 1.26
N ASP A 650 -22.84 -3.37 0.79
CA ASP A 650 -23.19 -2.37 -0.21
C ASP A 650 -23.36 -3.01 -1.62
N GLU A 651 -23.73 -2.20 -2.61
CA GLU A 651 -23.94 -2.66 -4.00
C GLU A 651 -22.68 -3.25 -4.68
N ASN A 652 -21.51 -3.10 -4.05
CA ASN A 652 -20.21 -3.62 -4.50
C ASN A 652 -19.72 -4.82 -3.66
N GLY A 653 -20.53 -5.30 -2.70
CA GLY A 653 -20.16 -6.40 -1.82
C GLY A 653 -19.07 -6.04 -0.81
N ALA A 654 -18.83 -4.75 -0.58
CA ALA A 654 -17.93 -4.29 0.46
C ALA A 654 -18.68 -4.22 1.79
N TRP A 655 -18.04 -4.75 2.83
CA TRP A 655 -18.52 -4.67 4.19
C TRP A 655 -18.27 -3.26 4.71
N THR A 656 -19.33 -2.52 5.05
CA THR A 656 -19.18 -1.15 5.58
C THR A 656 -19.43 -1.17 7.08
N ALA A 657 -18.45 -0.70 7.86
CA ALA A 657 -18.73 -0.21 9.20
C ALA A 657 -19.95 0.73 9.15
N PRO A 658 -20.83 0.76 10.18
CA PRO A 658 -21.90 1.75 10.25
C PRO A 658 -21.35 3.15 9.96
N ALA A 659 -22.13 3.99 9.27
CA ALA A 659 -21.68 5.31 8.81
C ALA A 659 -21.04 6.17 9.91
N THR A 660 -21.42 5.94 11.17
CA THR A 660 -20.70 6.39 12.36
C THR A 660 -20.58 5.27 13.39
N LEU A 661 -19.38 5.08 13.94
CA LEU A 661 -19.12 4.22 15.09
C LEU A 661 -18.90 5.12 16.31
N GLU A 662 -19.79 5.01 17.30
CA GLU A 662 -19.61 5.64 18.61
C GLU A 662 -18.72 4.75 19.48
N CYS A 663 -17.60 5.29 19.94
CA CYS A 663 -16.65 4.60 20.82
C CYS A 663 -15.96 5.61 21.73
N ASP A 664 -15.57 5.19 22.93
CA ASP A 664 -14.90 6.06 23.88
C ASP A 664 -13.47 6.36 23.45
N VAL A 665 -12.73 5.34 23.01
CA VAL A 665 -11.31 5.46 22.66
C VAL A 665 -11.04 4.76 21.33
N VAL A 666 -10.34 5.44 20.43
CA VAL A 666 -9.77 4.84 19.21
C VAL A 666 -8.27 4.67 19.38
N ILE A 667 -7.74 3.50 19.05
CA ILE A 667 -6.33 3.15 19.20
C ILE A 667 -5.76 2.79 17.83
N LEU A 668 -4.82 3.59 17.33
CA LEU A 668 -4.05 3.29 16.12
C LEU A 668 -2.85 2.41 16.46
N ASP A 669 -2.75 1.25 15.81
CA ASP A 669 -1.79 0.22 16.18
C ASP A 669 -1.39 -0.72 15.03
N HIS A 670 -0.60 -1.76 15.34
CA HIS A 670 -0.30 -2.91 14.48
C HIS A 670 -0.51 -4.25 15.19
N ASN A 671 -0.73 -5.33 14.44
CA ASN A 671 -0.91 -6.70 14.98
C ASN A 671 0.36 -7.57 14.94
N LEU A 672 1.53 -6.98 14.68
CA LEU A 672 2.81 -7.71 14.53
C LEU A 672 3.47 -8.20 15.85
N GLY A 673 2.89 -7.89 17.01
CA GLY A 673 3.42 -8.27 18.33
C GLY A 673 4.60 -7.39 18.81
N GLY A 674 5.32 -7.86 19.84
CA GLY A 674 6.49 -7.14 20.39
C GLY A 674 6.17 -6.17 21.52
N GLY A 675 7.06 -5.20 21.75
CA GLY A 675 6.99 -4.29 22.90
C GLY A 675 5.77 -3.36 22.89
N ALA A 676 5.42 -2.80 21.73
CA ALA A 676 4.26 -1.91 21.56
C ALA A 676 2.93 -2.65 21.80
N SER A 677 2.79 -3.88 21.28
CA SER A 677 1.61 -4.70 21.53
C SER A 677 1.51 -5.12 23.00
N LYS A 678 2.63 -5.49 23.65
CA LYS A 678 2.65 -5.81 25.09
C LYS A 678 2.25 -4.60 25.94
N PHE A 679 2.68 -3.39 25.56
CA PHE A 679 2.26 -2.16 26.22
C PHE A 679 0.76 -1.89 26.06
N PHE A 680 0.22 -2.04 24.84
CA PHE A 680 -1.22 -1.96 24.59
C PHE A 680 -2.00 -2.94 25.47
N GLU A 681 -1.59 -4.22 25.52
CA GLU A 681 -2.24 -5.23 26.35
C GLU A 681 -2.24 -4.90 27.84
N MET A 682 -1.14 -4.35 28.36
CA MET A 682 -1.03 -3.97 29.78
C MET A 682 -1.85 -2.71 30.11
N SER A 683 -2.08 -1.83 29.14
CA SER A 683 -2.87 -0.61 29.31
C SER A 683 -4.34 -0.77 28.94
N LEU A 684 -4.71 -1.85 28.26
CA LEU A 684 -6.10 -2.12 27.85
C LEU A 684 -7.11 -2.13 29.03
N PRO A 685 -6.81 -2.72 30.21
CA PRO A 685 -7.72 -2.64 31.36
C PRO A 685 -8.06 -1.20 31.76
N ASP A 686 -7.08 -0.30 31.76
CA ASP A 686 -7.29 1.12 32.10
C ASP A 686 -8.22 1.82 31.09
N TYR A 687 -8.19 1.39 29.83
CA TYR A 687 -9.08 1.92 28.79
C TYR A 687 -10.50 1.34 28.84
N LEU A 688 -10.68 0.14 29.40
CA LEU A 688 -11.97 -0.54 29.53
C LEU A 688 -12.74 -0.17 30.80
N GLU A 689 -12.10 0.52 31.75
CA GLU A 689 -12.76 0.98 32.98
C GLU A 689 -14.08 1.72 32.70
N GLY A 690 -15.12 1.38 33.47
CA GLY A 690 -16.45 1.99 33.33
C GLY A 690 -17.27 1.46 32.13
N ASN A 691 -16.95 0.26 31.62
CA ASN A 691 -17.61 -0.36 30.46
C ASN A 691 -17.44 0.46 29.16
N ALA A 692 -16.26 1.07 29.01
CA ALA A 692 -15.92 1.87 27.84
C ALA A 692 -15.78 0.99 26.59
N ARG A 693 -16.18 1.56 25.44
CA ARG A 693 -16.04 0.95 24.12
C ARG A 693 -14.71 1.38 23.50
N VAL A 694 -13.77 0.44 23.42
CA VAL A 694 -12.45 0.68 22.82
C VAL A 694 -12.44 0.12 21.40
N VAL A 695 -11.95 0.89 20.44
CA VAL A 695 -11.75 0.44 19.07
C VAL A 695 -10.28 0.48 18.73
N ARG A 696 -9.72 -0.64 18.30
CA ARG A 696 -8.36 -0.72 17.77
C ARG A 696 -8.38 -0.79 16.24
N LEU A 697 -7.59 0.04 15.59
CA LEU A 697 -7.49 0.17 14.14
C LEU A 697 -6.06 -0.13 13.69
N TYR A 698 -5.93 -1.09 12.79
CA TYR A 698 -4.64 -1.49 12.24
C TYR A 698 -4.77 -2.02 10.82
N ARG A 699 -3.65 -2.10 10.09
CA ARG A 699 -3.60 -2.76 8.79
C ARG A 699 -3.12 -4.19 8.94
N ASP A 700 -3.94 -5.15 8.54
CA ASP A 700 -3.55 -6.55 8.54
C ASP A 700 -2.72 -6.84 7.29
N HIS A 701 -1.47 -7.24 7.51
CA HIS A 701 -0.52 -7.51 6.43
C HIS A 701 -0.83 -8.79 5.66
N THR A 702 -1.56 -9.73 6.25
CA THR A 702 -1.96 -10.99 5.60
C THR A 702 -3.10 -10.75 4.62
N LEU A 703 -4.10 -9.97 5.01
CA LEU A 703 -5.25 -9.62 4.16
C LEU A 703 -4.97 -8.42 3.25
N GLY A 704 -3.98 -7.59 3.57
CA GLY A 704 -3.77 -6.30 2.92
C GLY A 704 -4.91 -5.31 3.15
N ARG A 705 -5.75 -5.54 4.16
CA ARG A 705 -6.96 -4.78 4.52
C ARG A 705 -6.80 -4.11 5.88
N SER A 706 -7.51 -3.01 6.07
CA SER A 706 -7.60 -2.36 7.38
C SER A 706 -8.67 -3.06 8.22
N ILE A 707 -8.33 -3.36 9.47
CA ILE A 707 -9.17 -4.06 10.43
C ILE A 707 -9.53 -3.10 11.55
N CYS A 708 -10.78 -3.22 11.99
CA CYS A 708 -11.32 -2.56 13.16
C CYS A 708 -11.72 -3.64 14.18
N GLU A 709 -11.13 -3.59 15.36
CA GLU A 709 -11.38 -4.49 16.48
C GLU A 709 -12.12 -3.69 17.57
N GLU A 710 -13.42 -3.94 17.76
CA GLU A 710 -14.19 -3.37 18.88
C GLU A 710 -14.00 -4.28 20.11
N ILE A 711 -13.50 -3.70 21.20
CA ILE A 711 -13.18 -4.39 22.45
C ILE A 711 -14.04 -3.82 23.57
N ARG A 712 -14.67 -4.71 24.33
CA ARG A 712 -15.40 -4.45 25.57
C ARG A 712 -14.91 -5.41 26.65
N GLU A 713 -15.34 -5.19 27.89
CA GLU A 713 -14.95 -6.03 29.03
C GLU A 713 -15.36 -7.50 28.86
N ASP A 714 -16.47 -7.77 28.17
CA ASP A 714 -17.07 -9.10 28.01
C ASP A 714 -17.02 -9.66 26.59
N SER A 715 -16.59 -8.87 25.60
CA SER A 715 -16.72 -9.22 24.19
C SER A 715 -15.72 -8.51 23.29
N THR A 716 -15.38 -9.15 22.16
CA THR A 716 -14.56 -8.57 21.09
C THR A 716 -15.18 -8.88 19.75
N ARG A 717 -15.30 -7.87 18.88
CA ARG A 717 -15.88 -8.00 17.53
C ARG A 717 -14.93 -7.44 16.48
N PHE A 718 -14.94 -8.05 15.29
CA PHE A 718 -14.04 -7.68 14.21
C PHE A 718 -14.79 -7.17 12.98
N PHE A 719 -14.21 -6.16 12.33
CA PHE A 719 -14.80 -5.40 11.24
C PHE A 719 -13.72 -5.24 10.17
N ILE A 720 -14.00 -5.60 8.91
CA ILE A 720 -13.13 -5.24 7.78
C ILE A 720 -13.55 -3.87 7.27
N LEU A 721 -12.61 -2.94 7.15
CA LEU A 721 -12.91 -1.65 6.55
C LEU A 721 -13.02 -1.75 5.01
N PRO A 722 -13.82 -0.87 4.37
CA PRO A 722 -14.07 -0.96 2.93
C PRO A 722 -12.82 -1.02 2.07
N ALA A 723 -12.89 -1.83 1.02
CA ALA A 723 -11.80 -2.00 0.07
C ALA A 723 -11.47 -0.68 -0.66
N GLY A 724 -10.22 -0.24 -0.58
CA GLY A 724 -9.75 0.97 -1.26
C GLY A 724 -9.92 2.27 -0.47
N GLU A 725 -10.54 2.19 0.72
CA GLU A 725 -10.57 3.30 1.66
C GLU A 725 -9.26 3.35 2.47
N THR A 726 -8.74 4.55 2.67
CA THR A 726 -7.58 4.79 3.54
C THR A 726 -8.00 4.76 5.01
N LEU A 727 -7.08 4.40 5.90
CA LEU A 727 -7.28 4.43 7.35
C LEU A 727 -7.65 5.85 7.82
N GLY A 728 -7.09 6.89 7.18
CA GLY A 728 -7.45 8.29 7.42
C GLY A 728 -8.92 8.61 7.11
N GLU A 729 -9.48 8.05 6.03
CA GLU A 729 -10.91 8.19 5.72
C GLU A 729 -11.78 7.42 6.72
N SER A 730 -11.37 6.20 7.07
CA SER A 730 -12.06 5.37 8.06
C SER A 730 -12.07 6.02 9.45
N LEU A 731 -10.97 6.64 9.86
CA LEU A 731 -10.83 7.35 11.14
C LEU A 731 -11.90 8.43 11.34
N ARG A 732 -12.30 9.12 10.26
CA ARG A 732 -13.28 10.21 10.32
C ARG A 732 -14.70 9.73 10.62
N ARG A 733 -14.97 8.42 10.55
CA ARG A 733 -16.27 7.83 10.88
C ARG A 733 -16.47 7.64 12.37
N PHE A 734 -15.41 7.70 13.15
CA PHE A 734 -15.48 7.49 14.60
C PHE A 734 -15.88 8.78 15.31
N ARG A 735 -16.87 8.67 16.18
CA ARG A 735 -17.16 9.68 17.20
C ARG A 735 -16.55 9.21 18.50
N THR A 736 -15.47 9.88 18.91
CA THR A 736 -14.67 9.48 20.06
C THR A 736 -14.21 10.68 20.87
N ARG A 737 -13.94 10.47 22.17
CA ARG A 737 -13.34 11.49 23.04
C ARG A 737 -11.82 11.48 22.97
N GLU A 738 -11.20 10.36 22.58
CA GLU A 738 -9.76 10.17 22.64
C GLU A 738 -9.25 9.28 21.51
N VAL A 739 -8.16 9.70 20.86
CA VAL A 739 -7.38 8.86 19.95
C VAL A 739 -5.99 8.64 20.54
N VAL A 740 -5.63 7.38 20.70
CA VAL A 740 -4.31 6.95 21.14
C VAL A 740 -3.55 6.39 19.95
N ILE A 741 -2.46 7.05 19.60
CA ILE A 741 -1.52 6.58 18.59
C ILE A 741 -0.52 5.71 19.32
N ASN A 742 -0.84 4.41 19.42
CA ASN A 742 0.05 3.44 20.05
C ASN A 742 1.25 3.18 19.15
N SER A 743 1.03 2.84 17.88
CA SER A 743 2.13 2.71 16.91
C SER A 743 1.63 3.01 15.50
N LEU A 744 2.51 3.62 14.70
CA LEU A 744 2.30 3.86 13.27
C LEU A 744 3.01 2.82 12.39
N TYR A 745 3.63 1.81 13.01
CA TYR A 745 4.34 0.78 12.28
C TYR A 745 3.36 0.00 11.38
N GLY A 746 3.76 -0.24 10.13
CA GLY A 746 2.89 -0.83 9.10
C GLY A 746 1.84 0.13 8.51
N LEU A 747 1.68 1.35 9.04
CA LEU A 747 0.76 2.38 8.54
C LEU A 747 1.46 3.49 7.77
N ASN A 748 2.75 3.30 7.47
CA ASN A 748 3.63 4.28 6.84
C ASN A 748 2.94 4.94 5.64
N ALA A 749 2.43 4.14 4.69
CA ALA A 749 1.75 4.53 3.44
C ALA A 749 0.65 5.59 3.62
N GLU A 750 0.07 5.67 4.81
CA GLU A 750 -1.17 6.38 5.09
C GLU A 750 -0.99 7.48 6.13
N ILE A 751 0.23 7.67 6.67
CA ILE A 751 0.55 8.63 7.73
C ILE A 751 0.00 10.04 7.43
N GLY A 752 0.20 10.55 6.21
CA GLY A 752 -0.31 11.86 5.83
C GLY A 752 -1.84 11.97 5.91
N GLY A 753 -2.55 10.93 5.46
CA GLY A 753 -4.01 10.85 5.53
C GLY A 753 -4.53 10.71 6.96
N ILE A 754 -3.83 9.92 7.78
CA ILE A 754 -4.10 9.77 9.22
C ILE A 754 -3.95 11.11 9.93
N ILE A 755 -2.82 11.81 9.76
CA ILE A 755 -2.57 13.12 10.38
C ILE A 755 -3.65 14.13 9.98
N ALA A 756 -4.02 14.17 8.69
CA ALA A 756 -5.09 15.05 8.22
C ALA A 756 -6.45 14.72 8.86
N ALA A 757 -6.75 13.44 9.10
CA ALA A 757 -7.96 13.03 9.80
C ALA A 757 -7.93 13.45 11.28
N LEU A 758 -6.81 13.25 11.97
CA LEU A 758 -6.64 13.64 13.36
C LEU A 758 -6.78 15.15 13.55
N ASP A 759 -6.20 15.97 12.66
CA ASP A 759 -6.36 17.43 12.68
C ASP A 759 -7.84 17.86 12.57
N ILE A 760 -8.60 17.20 11.70
CA ILE A 760 -10.04 17.46 11.53
C ILE A 760 -10.79 17.06 12.81
N MET A 761 -10.55 15.87 13.35
CA MET A 761 -11.20 15.39 14.57
C MET A 761 -10.91 16.31 15.76
N LYS A 762 -9.64 16.73 15.90
CA LYS A 762 -9.20 17.67 16.93
C LYS A 762 -9.95 18.99 16.86
N LYS A 763 -10.07 19.58 15.66
CA LYS A 763 -10.71 20.88 15.45
C LYS A 763 -12.23 20.85 15.51
N SER A 764 -12.86 19.76 15.06
CA SER A 764 -14.32 19.67 14.93
C SER A 764 -15.01 19.06 16.14
N ALA A 765 -14.34 18.16 16.86
CA ALA A 765 -14.92 17.41 17.97
C ALA A 765 -14.13 17.52 19.28
N GLY A 766 -13.01 18.27 19.30
CA GLY A 766 -12.24 18.50 20.53
C GLY A 766 -11.54 17.25 21.08
N VAL A 767 -11.30 16.24 20.23
CA VAL A 767 -10.72 14.95 20.60
C VAL A 767 -9.37 15.11 21.28
N VAL A 768 -9.08 14.30 22.31
CA VAL A 768 -7.75 14.23 22.94
C VAL A 768 -6.85 13.30 22.13
N LEU A 769 -5.65 13.75 21.77
CA LEU A 769 -4.67 13.01 21.01
C LEU A 769 -3.46 12.65 21.90
N ARG A 770 -3.22 11.35 22.08
CA ARG A 770 -2.05 10.79 22.78
C ARG A 770 -1.14 10.06 21.81
N LEU A 771 0.16 10.32 21.88
CA LEU A 771 1.17 9.63 21.09
C LEU A 771 2.15 8.86 21.98
N MET A 772 2.36 7.58 21.69
CA MET A 772 3.37 6.74 22.32
C MET A 772 4.62 6.66 21.44
N THR A 773 5.81 6.89 22.00
CA THR A 773 7.08 6.81 21.25
C THR A 773 7.79 5.46 21.47
N HIS A 774 7.20 4.38 20.95
CA HIS A 774 7.78 3.03 21.05
C HIS A 774 8.98 2.80 20.11
N ASP A 775 9.15 3.65 19.10
CA ASP A 775 10.19 3.52 18.08
C ASP A 775 10.59 4.91 17.55
N PHE A 776 11.54 4.95 16.60
CA PHE A 776 12.00 6.18 15.96
C PHE A 776 11.40 6.39 14.57
N LEU A 777 10.24 5.78 14.30
CA LEU A 777 9.56 5.90 13.03
C LEU A 777 9.25 7.37 12.69
N LEU A 778 8.92 8.20 13.68
CA LEU A 778 8.70 9.64 13.50
C LEU A 778 9.93 10.39 12.93
N ALA A 779 11.14 9.92 13.23
CA ALA A 779 12.36 10.53 12.73
C ALA A 779 12.80 10.00 11.36
N CYS A 780 12.57 8.71 11.11
CA CYS A 780 13.04 7.99 9.92
C CYS A 780 12.19 6.73 9.67
N PRO A 781 11.89 6.36 8.40
CA PRO A 781 11.21 5.11 8.06
C PRO A 781 12.02 3.86 8.44
N SER A 782 13.35 3.99 8.61
CA SER A 782 14.14 2.99 9.34
C SER A 782 13.88 3.19 10.83
N GLN A 783 12.83 2.56 11.34
CA GLN A 783 12.32 2.74 12.72
C GLN A 783 13.33 2.46 13.84
N HIS A 784 14.38 1.68 13.56
CA HIS A 784 15.47 1.36 14.50
C HIS A 784 16.75 2.14 14.20
N LEU A 785 16.71 3.06 13.23
CA LEU A 785 17.83 3.93 12.82
C LEU A 785 19.06 3.15 12.31
N LEU A 786 18.84 1.98 11.72
CA LEU A 786 19.86 1.25 10.98
C LEU A 786 19.93 1.76 9.53
N ASP A 787 21.14 1.93 9.01
CA ASP A 787 21.36 2.21 7.59
C ASP A 787 21.24 0.95 6.71
N PHE A 788 21.57 1.08 5.43
CA PHE A 788 21.54 -0.04 4.47
C PHE A 788 22.64 -1.07 4.70
N GLU A 789 23.62 -0.79 5.57
CA GLU A 789 24.68 -1.70 6.01
C GLU A 789 24.36 -2.34 7.36
N LEU A 790 23.13 -2.14 7.88
CA LEU A 790 22.68 -2.60 9.20
C LEU A 790 23.47 -1.98 10.37
N THR A 791 24.03 -0.80 10.18
CA THR A 791 24.76 -0.05 11.21
C THR A 791 23.90 1.08 11.75
N TYR A 792 23.95 1.31 13.07
CA TYR A 792 23.25 2.44 13.68
C TYR A 792 23.83 3.76 13.18
N CYS A 793 23.03 4.54 12.45
CA CYS A 793 23.52 5.71 11.73
C CYS A 793 23.61 6.98 12.58
N GLY A 794 23.06 6.98 13.80
CA GLY A 794 23.05 8.15 14.68
C GLY A 794 22.14 9.30 14.22
N LEU A 795 21.31 9.06 13.18
CA LEU A 795 20.36 9.99 12.58
C LEU A 795 21.06 11.26 12.01
N PRO A 796 21.83 11.13 10.90
CA PRO A 796 22.57 12.24 10.33
C PRO A 796 21.64 13.33 9.75
N PRO A 797 22.19 14.52 9.44
CA PRO A 797 21.46 15.60 8.78
C PRO A 797 20.78 15.13 7.48
N VAL A 798 19.71 15.82 7.08
CA VAL A 798 18.90 15.43 5.90
C VAL A 798 19.73 15.50 4.60
N GLU A 799 20.69 16.41 4.57
CA GLU A 799 21.54 16.72 3.43
C GLU A 799 22.62 15.65 3.19
N ASP A 800 22.78 14.68 4.10
CA ASP A 800 23.75 13.59 3.96
C ASP A 800 23.34 12.63 2.83
N ASP A 801 24.23 12.45 1.85
CA ASP A 801 24.03 11.52 0.72
C ASP A 801 23.74 10.08 1.16
N ARG A 802 24.23 9.67 2.33
CA ARG A 802 23.96 8.35 2.90
C ARG A 802 22.49 8.15 3.19
N CYS A 803 21.76 9.18 3.63
CA CYS A 803 20.31 9.09 3.86
C CYS A 803 19.54 8.84 2.55
N ARG A 804 19.98 9.45 1.45
CA ARG A 804 19.37 9.27 0.12
C ARG A 804 19.59 7.84 -0.39
N GLN A 805 20.81 7.33 -0.26
CA GLN A 805 21.14 5.95 -0.62
C GLN A 805 20.39 4.95 0.28
N CYS A 806 20.35 5.22 1.58
CA CYS A 806 19.64 4.40 2.57
C CYS A 806 18.14 4.28 2.22
N ALA A 807 17.47 5.37 1.86
CA ALA A 807 16.06 5.32 1.45
C ALA A 807 15.78 4.36 0.26
N GLN A 808 16.75 4.19 -0.65
CA GLN A 808 16.61 3.37 -1.85
C GLN A 808 17.04 1.92 -1.62
N CYS A 809 18.11 1.72 -0.84
CA CYS A 809 18.82 0.45 -0.72
C CYS A 809 18.58 -0.27 0.60
N ASN A 810 18.02 0.40 1.63
CA ASN A 810 17.84 -0.23 2.94
C ASN A 810 16.68 -1.22 2.91
N GLU A 811 17.01 -2.49 3.08
CA GLU A 811 16.03 -3.56 3.06
C GLU A 811 15.07 -3.54 4.26
N ASN A 812 15.45 -2.86 5.36
CA ASN A 812 14.60 -2.66 6.52
C ASN A 812 13.52 -1.59 6.32
N ILE A 813 13.61 -0.81 5.24
CA ILE A 813 12.58 0.14 4.84
C ILE A 813 11.58 -0.60 3.95
N ASP A 814 10.29 -0.42 4.23
CA ASP A 814 9.19 -0.98 3.46
C ASP A 814 9.38 -0.71 1.95
N PRO A 815 9.34 -1.74 1.09
CA PRO A 815 9.51 -1.60 -0.36
C PRO A 815 8.56 -0.60 -1.03
N SER A 816 7.35 -0.39 -0.49
CA SER A 816 6.40 0.59 -1.04
C SER A 816 6.94 2.03 -0.94
N TRP A 817 7.95 2.26 -0.11
CA TRP A 817 8.54 3.56 0.17
C TRP A 817 9.83 3.84 -0.60
N ARG A 818 10.56 2.81 -1.05
CA ARG A 818 11.92 2.97 -1.63
C ARG A 818 11.98 3.83 -2.91
N ARG A 819 10.87 4.02 -3.62
CA ARG A 819 10.83 4.73 -4.92
C ARG A 819 10.33 6.18 -4.84
N SER A 820 9.77 6.61 -3.72
CA SER A 820 9.11 7.93 -3.61
C SER A 820 9.28 8.61 -2.25
N PHE A 821 10.09 8.03 -1.37
CA PHE A 821 10.34 8.55 -0.03
C PHE A 821 11.25 9.78 -0.05
N GLN A 822 10.84 10.82 0.69
CA GLN A 822 11.65 11.99 1.01
C GLN A 822 11.71 12.18 2.52
N LEU A 823 12.92 12.16 3.08
CA LEU A 823 13.14 12.28 4.52
C LEU A 823 12.66 13.63 5.08
N THR A 824 12.79 14.71 4.30
CA THR A 824 12.29 16.04 4.66
C THR A 824 10.77 16.05 4.86
N THR A 825 10.04 15.54 3.87
CA THR A 825 8.57 15.44 3.92
C THR A 825 8.11 14.58 5.10
N TRP A 826 8.80 13.49 5.36
CA TRP A 826 8.52 12.60 6.48
C TRP A 826 8.67 13.30 7.84
N ARG A 827 9.78 14.01 8.04
CA ARG A 827 10.03 14.77 9.29
C ARG A 827 9.05 15.92 9.45
N LEU A 828 8.65 16.60 8.36
CA LEU A 828 7.61 17.63 8.40
C LEU A 828 6.24 17.08 8.81
N GLN A 829 5.84 15.93 8.27
CA GLN A 829 4.60 15.26 8.66
C GLN A 829 4.66 14.82 10.13
N SER A 830 5.78 14.26 10.55
CA SER A 830 5.98 13.84 11.95
C SER A 830 5.98 15.02 12.91
N GLN A 831 6.54 16.17 12.52
CA GLN A 831 6.44 17.41 13.29
C GLN A 831 4.98 17.87 13.42
N ALA A 832 4.22 17.86 12.32
CA ALA A 832 2.81 18.22 12.37
C ALA A 832 2.03 17.33 13.34
N LEU A 833 2.33 16.02 13.36
CA LEU A 833 1.71 15.10 14.30
C LEU A 833 2.08 15.43 15.76
N ILE A 834 3.35 15.74 16.03
CA ILE A 834 3.82 16.16 17.36
C ILE A 834 3.07 17.41 17.82
N ASP A 835 2.94 18.41 16.95
CA ASP A 835 2.27 19.68 17.25
C ASP A 835 0.75 19.50 17.51
N LEU A 836 0.15 18.45 16.92
CA LEU A 836 -1.26 18.08 17.08
C LEU A 836 -1.56 17.41 18.43
N CYS A 837 -0.59 16.73 19.05
CA CYS A 837 -0.82 15.88 20.20
C CYS A 837 -1.01 16.67 21.51
N ASP A 838 -2.01 16.27 22.31
CA ASP A 838 -2.23 16.80 23.66
C ASP A 838 -1.33 16.16 24.71
N GLU A 839 -0.75 15.00 24.42
CA GLU A 839 0.25 14.36 25.26
C GLU A 839 1.15 13.45 24.42
N ILE A 840 2.46 13.59 24.63
CA ILE A 840 3.47 12.76 23.98
C ILE A 840 4.20 12.00 25.07
N ARG A 841 4.04 10.67 25.07
CA ARG A 841 4.60 9.77 26.09
C ARG A 841 5.92 9.20 25.59
N PHE A 842 6.96 9.50 26.36
CA PHE A 842 8.28 8.92 26.23
C PHE A 842 8.51 7.92 27.35
N PHE A 843 9.31 6.89 27.06
CA PHE A 843 9.64 5.86 28.03
C PHE A 843 11.00 6.10 28.67
N ASP A 844 11.94 6.73 27.96
CA ASP A 844 13.25 7.11 28.48
C ASP A 844 13.71 8.49 27.96
N PRO A 845 14.48 9.27 28.73
CA PRO A 845 15.08 10.53 28.28
C PRO A 845 15.86 10.44 26.96
N SER A 846 16.51 9.30 26.65
CA SER A 846 17.23 9.13 25.38
C SER A 846 16.32 9.22 24.17
N GLY A 847 15.05 8.80 24.29
CA GLY A 847 14.08 8.91 23.20
C GLY A 847 13.80 10.36 22.83
N VAL A 848 13.74 11.24 23.84
CA VAL A 848 13.61 12.69 23.65
C VAL A 848 14.87 13.23 22.97
N GLU A 849 16.05 12.89 23.48
CA GLU A 849 17.33 13.36 22.93
C GLU A 849 17.47 13.00 21.45
N ILE A 850 17.20 11.75 21.08
CA ILE A 850 17.35 11.26 19.70
C ILE A 850 16.34 11.92 18.77
N LEU A 851 15.05 11.99 19.13
CA LEU A 851 14.04 12.64 18.29
C LEU A 851 14.29 14.15 18.17
N SER A 852 14.76 14.81 19.24
CA SER A 852 15.08 16.24 19.24
C SER A 852 16.21 16.64 18.29
N ARG A 853 16.99 15.69 17.76
CA ARG A 853 17.99 15.99 16.71
C ARG A 853 17.36 16.44 15.40
N VAL A 854 16.10 16.07 15.14
CA VAL A 854 15.45 16.30 13.84
C VAL A 854 14.00 16.78 13.93
N LEU A 855 13.40 16.76 15.13
CA LEU A 855 12.04 17.23 15.42
C LEU A 855 12.07 18.21 16.60
N GLU A 856 11.23 19.24 16.56
CA GLU A 856 10.99 20.15 17.67
C GLU A 856 10.06 19.47 18.69
N ILE A 857 10.63 18.86 19.72
CA ILE A 857 9.86 18.20 20.79
C ILE A 857 9.49 19.22 21.87
N PRO A 858 8.20 19.55 22.06
CA PRO A 858 7.82 20.58 23.02
C PRO A 858 7.94 20.07 24.46
N MET A 859 8.34 20.94 25.39
CA MET A 859 8.44 20.61 26.83
C MET A 859 7.08 20.28 27.46
N ARG A 860 6.00 20.83 26.92
CA ARG A 860 4.61 20.44 27.21
C ARG A 860 3.90 20.24 25.87
N PRO A 861 3.25 19.10 25.63
CA PRO A 861 2.74 18.15 26.63
C PRO A 861 3.54 16.84 26.77
N ARG A 862 4.88 16.93 26.81
CA ARG A 862 5.75 15.77 27.06
C ARG A 862 5.49 15.13 28.42
N ARG A 863 5.31 13.82 28.46
CA ARG A 863 5.24 13.02 29.70
C ARG A 863 6.20 11.84 29.65
N MET A 864 6.90 11.61 30.75
CA MET A 864 7.70 10.40 30.94
C MET A 864 6.82 9.32 31.58
N VAL A 865 6.83 8.11 31.02
CA VAL A 865 6.09 6.95 31.54
C VAL A 865 7.09 5.99 32.18
N SER A 866 6.82 5.61 33.43
CA SER A 866 7.70 4.72 34.19
C SER A 866 7.72 3.32 33.63
N HIS A 867 8.87 2.65 33.74
CA HIS A 867 9.15 1.32 33.20
C HIS A 867 8.58 0.17 34.04
N SER A 868 7.57 0.42 34.87
CA SER A 868 7.12 -0.55 35.87
C SER A 868 6.34 -1.69 35.22
N ARG A 869 6.86 -2.91 35.36
CA ARG A 869 6.13 -4.13 35.01
C ARG A 869 5.16 -4.47 36.15
N ALA A 870 4.01 -5.05 35.83
CA ALA A 870 3.14 -5.64 36.84
C ALA A 870 3.82 -6.89 37.43
N GLY A 871 4.37 -6.78 38.65
CA GLY A 871 5.00 -7.88 39.38
C GLY A 871 6.51 -8.02 39.11
N ALA A 872 7.30 -7.85 40.18
CA ALA A 872 8.75 -8.09 40.18
C ALA A 872 9.04 -9.60 40.14
N LEU A 873 10.03 -10.00 39.34
CA LEU A 873 10.54 -11.37 39.39
C LEU A 873 11.28 -11.65 40.69
N ARG A 874 11.26 -12.90 41.14
CA ARG A 874 12.10 -13.32 42.27
C ARG A 874 13.57 -13.22 41.88
N ARG A 875 14.42 -12.96 42.87
CA ARG A 875 15.86 -13.11 42.76
C ARG A 875 16.23 -14.55 42.43
N VAL A 876 17.25 -14.74 41.59
CA VAL A 876 17.81 -16.05 41.25
C VAL A 876 18.99 -16.42 42.13
N GLU A 877 19.16 -17.71 42.39
CA GLU A 877 20.34 -18.25 43.05
C GLU A 877 21.35 -18.76 42.02
N ILE A 878 22.49 -18.07 41.90
CA ILE A 878 23.56 -18.47 40.97
C ILE A 878 24.36 -19.61 41.60
N ALA A 879 24.05 -20.85 41.16
CA ALA A 879 24.72 -22.07 41.59
C ALA A 879 26.10 -22.24 40.92
N ASN A 880 26.22 -22.01 39.60
CA ASN A 880 27.49 -22.09 38.88
C ASN A 880 28.23 -20.75 38.89
N ARG A 881 29.27 -20.66 39.72
CA ARG A 881 30.11 -19.46 39.87
C ARG A 881 31.52 -19.61 39.32
N ASP A 882 31.89 -20.81 38.87
CA ASP A 882 33.25 -21.14 38.46
C ASP A 882 33.50 -20.91 36.96
N ARG A 883 32.42 -20.87 36.16
CA ARG A 883 32.47 -20.66 34.70
C ARG A 883 31.59 -19.49 34.25
N LEU A 884 32.07 -18.70 33.30
CA LEU A 884 31.31 -17.58 32.72
C LEU A 884 30.20 -18.11 31.79
N THR A 885 28.94 -17.85 32.14
CA THR A 885 27.77 -18.24 31.32
C THR A 885 26.94 -17.01 30.97
N ILE A 886 27.08 -16.54 29.75
CA ILE A 886 26.52 -15.30 29.23
C ILE A 886 25.10 -15.55 28.71
N GLY A 887 24.11 -14.95 29.35
CA GLY A 887 22.71 -14.97 28.93
C GLY A 887 22.38 -13.84 27.95
N ILE A 888 21.79 -14.19 26.82
CA ILE A 888 21.12 -13.25 25.91
C ILE A 888 19.63 -13.42 26.10
N LEU A 889 18.95 -12.40 26.64
CA LEU A 889 17.52 -12.48 26.96
C LEU A 889 16.67 -11.90 25.83
N GLY A 890 15.59 -12.60 25.49
CA GLY A 890 14.60 -12.18 24.49
C GLY A 890 14.89 -12.68 23.09
N THR A 891 14.11 -12.21 22.12
CA THR A 891 14.24 -12.66 20.73
C THR A 891 15.48 -12.07 20.08
N LEU A 892 16.43 -12.92 19.68
CA LEU A 892 17.66 -12.53 18.99
C LEU A 892 17.40 -12.31 17.49
N THR A 893 17.61 -11.08 17.06
CA THR A 893 17.45 -10.61 15.67
C THR A 893 18.68 -9.77 15.28
N TYR A 894 18.72 -9.25 14.05
CA TYR A 894 19.76 -8.29 13.65
C TYR A 894 19.80 -7.06 14.57
N VAL A 895 18.65 -6.44 14.86
CA VAL A 895 18.58 -5.27 15.76
C VAL A 895 18.97 -5.60 17.20
N LYS A 896 18.72 -6.85 17.64
CA LYS A 896 19.12 -7.34 18.97
C LYS A 896 20.56 -7.90 18.98
N GLY A 897 21.33 -7.71 17.91
CA GLY A 897 22.77 -7.96 17.87
C GLY A 897 23.18 -9.39 17.59
N VAL A 898 22.45 -10.15 16.76
CA VAL A 898 22.86 -11.53 16.39
C VAL A 898 24.29 -11.60 15.83
N ASN A 899 24.71 -10.60 15.04
CA ASN A 899 26.07 -10.55 14.48
C ASN A 899 27.11 -10.39 15.60
N VAL A 900 26.85 -9.52 16.57
CA VAL A 900 27.71 -9.33 17.75
C VAL A 900 27.81 -10.62 18.57
N VAL A 901 26.69 -11.31 18.78
CA VAL A 901 26.66 -12.59 19.52
C VAL A 901 27.48 -13.66 18.78
N ASN A 902 27.36 -13.75 17.45
CA ASN A 902 28.12 -14.68 16.63
C ASN A 902 29.62 -14.38 16.63
N GLU A 903 30.00 -13.10 16.55
CA GLU A 903 31.40 -12.67 16.63
C GLU A 903 32.01 -12.98 18.01
N LEU A 904 31.25 -12.76 19.09
CA LEU A 904 31.65 -13.11 20.44
C LEU A 904 31.81 -14.63 20.61
N ALA A 905 30.87 -15.43 20.10
CA ALA A 905 30.97 -16.90 20.10
C ALA A 905 32.22 -17.38 19.35
N ALA A 906 32.45 -16.85 18.14
CA ALA A 906 33.62 -17.18 17.34
C ALA A 906 34.93 -16.76 18.03
N TYR A 907 34.95 -15.62 18.72
CA TYR A 907 36.09 -15.19 19.52
C TYR A 907 36.37 -16.13 20.69
N ILE A 908 35.35 -16.52 21.46
CA ILE A 908 35.47 -17.48 22.58
C ILE A 908 36.07 -18.80 22.08
N ARG A 909 35.55 -19.33 20.96
CA ARG A 909 36.07 -20.57 20.37
C ARG A 909 37.49 -20.46 19.85
N ARG A 910 37.80 -19.41 19.08
CA ARG A 910 39.14 -19.22 18.48
C ARG A 910 40.25 -19.10 19.53
N ASN A 911 39.92 -18.55 20.69
CA ASN A 911 40.87 -18.33 21.78
C ASN A 911 40.75 -19.38 22.89
N ALA A 912 39.95 -20.43 22.71
CA ALA A 912 39.72 -21.51 23.69
C ALA A 912 39.39 -20.98 25.10
N LEU A 913 38.53 -19.95 25.18
CA LEU A 913 38.15 -19.31 26.44
C LEU A 913 37.06 -20.13 27.15
N ASP A 914 37.15 -20.22 28.48
CA ASP A 914 36.16 -20.96 29.29
C ASP A 914 34.89 -20.13 29.55
N ALA A 915 34.09 -19.97 28.50
CA ALA A 915 32.82 -19.28 28.56
C ALA A 915 31.77 -19.94 27.65
N GLU A 916 30.50 -19.74 27.97
CA GLU A 916 29.36 -20.21 27.19
C GLU A 916 28.39 -19.07 26.93
N ILE A 917 27.73 -19.08 25.77
CA ILE A 917 26.63 -18.17 25.45
C ILE A 917 25.33 -18.95 25.37
N VAL A 918 24.33 -18.49 26.11
CA VAL A 918 23.00 -19.08 26.17
C VAL A 918 21.97 -18.02 25.76
N VAL A 919 21.24 -18.27 24.68
CA VAL A 919 20.11 -17.45 24.27
C VAL A 919 18.85 -17.99 24.94
N ILE A 920 18.28 -17.19 25.85
CA ILE A 920 16.99 -17.45 26.49
C ILE A 920 15.95 -16.59 25.76
N GLY A 921 15.35 -17.22 24.75
CA GLY A 921 14.45 -16.58 23.80
C GLY A 921 14.62 -17.19 22.41
N ASP A 922 13.79 -16.75 21.47
CA ASP A 922 13.85 -17.22 20.09
C ASP A 922 14.96 -16.57 19.28
N VAL A 923 15.38 -17.22 18.20
CA VAL A 923 16.36 -16.67 17.25
C VAL A 923 15.70 -16.54 15.89
N ARG A 924 15.81 -15.36 15.26
CA ARG A 924 15.24 -15.05 13.92
C ARG A 924 16.32 -14.81 12.86
N ALA A 925 17.54 -15.25 13.11
CA ALA A 925 18.68 -15.14 12.20
C ALA A 925 19.63 -16.33 12.44
N ALA A 926 20.58 -16.56 11.53
CA ALA A 926 21.57 -17.61 11.73
C ALA A 926 22.44 -17.33 12.96
N VAL A 927 22.61 -18.34 13.81
CA VAL A 927 23.42 -18.26 15.03
C VAL A 927 24.58 -19.25 14.97
N ASP A 928 25.73 -18.91 15.56
CA ASP A 928 26.89 -19.80 15.63
C ASP A 928 26.51 -21.10 16.37
N PRO A 929 26.90 -22.29 15.87
CA PRO A 929 26.54 -23.58 16.45
C PRO A 929 26.95 -23.79 17.92
N SER A 930 27.91 -23.03 18.44
CA SER A 930 28.31 -23.10 19.85
C SER A 930 27.42 -22.30 20.80
N VAL A 931 26.48 -21.51 20.27
CA VAL A 931 25.50 -20.78 21.09
C VAL A 931 24.37 -21.72 21.45
N ARG A 932 24.12 -21.90 22.74
CA ARG A 932 23.02 -22.73 23.22
C ARG A 932 21.72 -21.95 23.19
N VAL A 933 20.69 -22.46 22.53
CA VAL A 933 19.37 -21.81 22.45
C VAL A 933 18.37 -22.56 23.31
N HIS A 934 17.81 -21.89 24.31
CA HIS A 934 16.75 -22.45 25.16
C HIS A 934 15.36 -22.37 24.49
N GLY A 935 15.11 -21.30 23.72
CA GLY A 935 13.80 -21.00 23.12
C GLY A 935 12.97 -20.01 23.94
N ALA A 936 11.79 -19.65 23.43
CA ALA A 936 10.84 -18.74 24.07
C ALA A 936 10.54 -19.08 25.54
N TYR A 937 10.22 -18.06 26.32
CA TYR A 937 9.90 -18.19 27.75
C TYR A 937 8.71 -17.33 28.12
N ASP A 938 7.98 -17.76 29.16
CA ASP A 938 7.11 -16.87 29.90
C ASP A 938 7.89 -16.14 31.00
N ALA A 939 7.56 -14.87 31.22
CA ALA A 939 8.22 -14.03 32.20
C ALA A 939 8.27 -14.67 33.61
N ALA A 940 7.19 -15.33 34.05
CA ALA A 940 7.13 -15.93 35.39
C ALA A 940 8.04 -17.16 35.53
N SER A 941 8.32 -17.86 34.43
CA SER A 941 9.21 -19.02 34.40
C SER A 941 10.70 -18.67 34.33
N LEU A 942 11.02 -17.42 33.96
CA LEU A 942 12.38 -16.98 33.68
C LEU A 942 13.39 -17.23 34.83
N PRO A 943 13.06 -17.02 36.12
CA PRO A 943 13.98 -17.32 37.21
C PRO A 943 14.45 -18.78 37.23
N ASN A 944 13.54 -19.73 37.01
CA ASN A 944 13.86 -21.17 36.97
C ASN A 944 14.71 -21.51 35.74
N ILE A 945 14.44 -20.86 34.61
CA ILE A 945 15.21 -21.05 33.37
C ILE A 945 16.65 -20.56 33.56
N ILE A 946 16.85 -19.39 34.16
CA ILE A 946 18.19 -18.85 34.45
C ILE A 946 18.98 -19.83 35.33
N GLU A 947 18.36 -20.35 36.40
CA GLU A 947 19.01 -21.30 37.31
C GLU A 947 19.34 -22.62 36.63
N SER A 948 18.41 -23.19 35.86
CA SER A 948 18.63 -24.47 35.16
C SER A 948 19.65 -24.38 34.03
N THR A 949 19.73 -23.22 33.37
CA THR A 949 20.73 -22.97 32.30
C THR A 949 22.10 -22.57 32.87
N GLY A 950 22.18 -22.18 34.14
CA GLY A 950 23.42 -21.71 34.76
C GLY A 950 23.87 -20.32 34.28
N VAL A 951 23.00 -19.56 33.61
CA VAL A 951 23.28 -18.18 33.20
C VAL A 951 23.58 -17.35 34.44
N ASN A 952 24.70 -16.64 34.42
CA ASN A 952 25.18 -15.91 35.59
C ASN A 952 25.53 -14.44 35.31
N ILE A 953 25.61 -14.05 34.04
CA ILE A 953 25.64 -12.65 33.60
C ILE A 953 24.71 -12.48 32.39
N VAL A 954 24.11 -11.30 32.22
CA VAL A 954 23.28 -10.99 31.05
C VAL A 954 23.97 -9.96 30.17
N PHE A 955 24.01 -10.23 28.87
CA PHE A 955 24.43 -9.25 27.87
C PHE A 955 23.23 -8.78 27.04
N ILE A 956 22.89 -7.50 27.18
CA ILE A 956 21.90 -6.84 26.33
C ILE A 956 22.62 -6.40 25.04
N SER A 957 22.66 -7.31 24.07
CA SER A 957 23.41 -7.18 22.81
C SER A 957 22.78 -6.24 21.78
N SER A 958 21.73 -5.48 22.13
CA SER A 958 21.02 -4.64 21.17
C SER A 958 21.92 -3.55 20.58
N VAL A 959 22.04 -3.53 19.26
CA VAL A 959 22.89 -2.60 18.49
C VAL A 959 22.15 -1.33 18.06
N VAL A 960 20.92 -1.17 18.55
CA VAL A 960 20.07 -0.01 18.28
C VAL A 960 19.66 0.63 19.61
N PRO A 961 19.36 1.94 19.63
CA PRO A 961 18.74 2.55 20.80
C PRO A 961 17.39 1.91 21.07
N GLU A 962 17.22 1.28 22.24
CA GLU A 962 15.89 0.88 22.69
C GLU A 962 15.17 2.10 23.24
N THR A 963 13.89 2.24 22.93
CA THR A 963 12.98 3.16 23.63
C THR A 963 12.55 2.58 24.97
N PHE A 964 12.47 1.24 25.03
CA PHE A 964 12.10 0.47 26.20
C PHE A 964 12.77 -0.91 26.16
N CYS A 965 13.32 -1.40 27.28
CA CYS A 965 13.95 -2.71 27.38
C CYS A 965 13.32 -3.59 28.49
N TYR A 966 12.41 -4.50 28.11
CA TYR A 966 11.76 -5.45 29.05
C TYR A 966 12.77 -6.44 29.62
N THR A 967 13.66 -6.95 28.78
CA THR A 967 14.67 -7.96 29.15
C THR A 967 15.70 -7.42 30.13
N LEU A 968 16.01 -6.11 30.05
CA LEU A 968 16.81 -5.44 31.07
C LEU A 968 16.09 -5.37 32.42
N SER A 969 14.78 -5.06 32.40
CA SER A 969 13.98 -5.03 33.63
C SER A 969 13.91 -6.41 34.28
N GLU A 970 13.74 -7.46 33.47
CA GLU A 970 13.74 -8.86 33.91
C GLU A 970 15.09 -9.25 34.53
N ALA A 971 16.21 -8.89 33.90
CA ALA A 971 17.54 -9.15 34.45
C ALA A 971 17.78 -8.39 35.77
N MET A 972 17.33 -7.13 35.87
CA MET A 972 17.44 -6.31 37.08
C MET A 972 16.58 -6.86 38.23
N ASP A 973 15.33 -7.25 37.97
CA ASP A 973 14.44 -7.85 38.97
C ASP A 973 15.05 -9.13 39.57
N MET A 974 15.65 -9.97 38.72
CA MET A 974 16.37 -11.17 39.14
C MET A 974 17.71 -10.89 39.83
N SER A 975 18.13 -9.62 39.91
CA SER A 975 19.43 -9.17 40.42
C SER A 975 20.59 -9.85 39.69
N LEU A 976 20.59 -9.89 38.36
CA LEU A 976 21.72 -10.38 37.56
C LEU A 976 22.71 -9.26 37.26
N ALA A 977 23.99 -9.58 37.04
CA ALA A 977 24.93 -8.61 36.47
C ALA A 977 24.58 -8.38 34.99
N VAL A 978 24.66 -7.13 34.53
CA VAL A 978 24.24 -6.75 33.17
C VAL A 978 25.30 -5.92 32.46
N VAL A 979 25.60 -6.29 31.23
CA VAL A 979 26.41 -5.49 30.30
C VAL A 979 25.54 -5.08 29.10
N CYS A 980 25.68 -3.87 28.59
CA CYS A 980 25.00 -3.42 27.37
C CYS A 980 25.82 -2.39 26.58
N PHE A 981 25.46 -2.15 25.32
CA PHE A 981 26.00 -1.05 24.55
C PHE A 981 25.46 0.31 25.01
N ASP A 982 26.23 1.37 24.76
CA ASP A 982 25.92 2.76 25.07
C ASP A 982 24.90 3.35 24.10
N LEU A 983 23.69 2.81 24.12
CA LEU A 983 22.57 3.21 23.29
C LEU A 983 21.29 3.29 24.12
N GLY A 984 20.47 4.31 23.83
CA GLY A 984 19.08 4.38 24.25
C GLY A 984 18.80 4.17 25.74
N ALA A 985 17.60 3.66 26.01
CA ALA A 985 17.09 3.39 27.34
C ALA A 985 17.89 2.30 28.07
N GLN A 986 18.47 1.34 27.34
CA GLN A 986 19.25 0.27 27.95
C GLN A 986 20.49 0.84 28.67
N ALA A 987 21.24 1.73 28.02
CA ALA A 987 22.44 2.33 28.62
C ALA A 987 22.10 3.27 29.77
N ASN A 988 21.10 4.14 29.59
CA ASN A 988 20.67 5.08 30.62
C ASN A 988 20.31 4.39 31.93
N ARG A 989 19.59 3.27 31.85
CA ARG A 989 19.22 2.48 33.02
C ARG A 989 20.40 1.70 33.61
N VAL A 990 21.22 1.05 32.77
CA VAL A 990 22.39 0.28 33.23
C VAL A 990 23.41 1.16 33.96
N ARG A 991 23.61 2.42 33.55
CA ARG A 991 24.48 3.38 34.26
C ARG A 991 24.12 3.57 35.74
N SER A 992 22.83 3.48 36.05
CA SER A 992 22.31 3.64 37.43
C SER A 992 22.19 2.33 38.20
N TYR A 993 22.49 1.19 37.57
CA TYR A 993 22.37 -0.12 38.16
C TYR A 993 23.72 -0.57 38.73
N GLU A 994 23.77 -0.89 40.03
CA GLU A 994 25.01 -1.22 40.75
C GLU A 994 25.81 -2.37 40.11
N ARG A 995 25.10 -3.35 39.54
CA ARG A 995 25.69 -4.52 38.87
C ARG A 995 25.69 -4.38 37.34
N GLY A 996 25.69 -3.13 36.86
CA GLY A 996 25.62 -2.76 35.45
C GLY A 996 26.95 -2.24 34.90
N LYS A 997 27.22 -2.50 33.62
CA LYS A 997 28.32 -1.90 32.87
C LYS A 997 27.91 -1.56 31.45
N VAL A 998 28.30 -0.37 30.98
CA VAL A 998 28.03 0.10 29.62
C VAL A 998 29.32 0.04 28.79
N LEU A 999 29.18 -0.39 27.53
CA LEU A 999 30.22 -0.52 26.51
C LEU A 999 30.01 0.48 25.37
N PRO A 1000 31.07 0.98 24.72
CA PRO A 1000 30.94 1.73 23.48
C PRO A 1000 30.23 0.92 22.39
N VAL A 1001 29.47 1.61 21.54
CA VAL A 1001 28.84 0.98 20.37
C VAL A 1001 29.92 0.53 19.38
N GLY A 1002 29.81 -0.70 18.90
CA GLY A 1002 30.81 -1.27 17.99
C GLY A 1002 32.06 -1.81 18.68
N ALA A 1003 32.06 -1.96 20.01
CA ALA A 1003 33.12 -2.66 20.73
C ALA A 1003 33.38 -4.03 20.11
N ALA A 1004 34.66 -4.37 19.95
CA ALA A 1004 35.07 -5.63 19.36
C ALA A 1004 34.82 -6.80 20.33
N ALA A 1005 34.81 -8.03 19.79
CA ALA A 1005 34.49 -9.23 20.57
C ALA A 1005 35.41 -9.47 21.78
N ASP A 1006 36.69 -9.08 21.68
CA ASP A 1006 37.66 -9.14 22.77
C ASP A 1006 37.35 -8.14 23.90
N GLU A 1007 36.98 -6.91 23.55
CA GLU A 1007 36.57 -5.88 24.52
C GLU A 1007 35.25 -6.27 25.23
N ILE A 1008 34.28 -6.79 24.47
CA ILE A 1008 33.01 -7.30 25.00
C ILE A 1008 33.29 -8.46 25.98
N TYR A 1009 34.10 -9.44 25.57
CA TYR A 1009 34.46 -10.58 26.41
C TYR A 1009 35.17 -10.13 27.70
N SER A 1010 36.19 -9.27 27.59
CA SER A 1010 36.95 -8.77 28.74
C SER A 1010 36.02 -8.10 29.75
N THR A 1011 35.09 -7.27 29.28
CA THR A 1011 34.16 -6.55 30.14
C THR A 1011 33.16 -7.48 30.83
N LEU A 1012 32.63 -8.48 30.10
CA LEU A 1012 31.75 -9.50 30.68
C LEU A 1012 32.50 -10.33 31.73
N SER A 1013 33.74 -10.73 31.44
CA SER A 1013 34.59 -11.47 32.36
C SER A 1013 34.89 -10.68 33.63
N ASP A 1014 35.20 -9.39 33.53
CA ASP A 1014 35.48 -8.53 34.69
C ASP A 1014 34.23 -8.31 35.55
N CYS A 1015 33.06 -8.12 34.92
CA CYS A 1015 31.79 -8.03 35.63
C CYS A 1015 31.45 -9.34 36.36
N TRP A 1016 31.69 -10.48 35.71
CA TRP A 1016 31.51 -11.79 36.33
C TRP A 1016 32.44 -11.99 37.53
N ARG A 1017 33.73 -11.68 37.41
CA ARG A 1017 34.68 -11.74 38.53
C ARG A 1017 34.27 -10.86 39.70
N ARG A 1018 33.77 -9.65 39.41
CA ARG A 1018 33.38 -8.67 40.43
C ARG A 1018 32.09 -9.02 41.16
N PHE A 1019 31.08 -9.54 40.44
CA PHE A 1019 29.72 -9.63 40.96
C PHE A 1019 29.19 -11.06 41.15
N VAL A 1020 29.93 -12.08 40.69
CA VAL A 1020 29.45 -13.47 40.64
C VAL A 1020 30.48 -14.44 41.19
N ALA A 1021 31.73 -14.37 40.72
CA ALA A 1021 32.78 -15.32 41.06
C ALA A 1021 33.00 -15.39 42.59
N PRO A 1022 33.47 -16.53 43.12
CA PRO A 1022 33.81 -16.64 44.54
C PRO A 1022 34.85 -15.59 44.91
N ALA A 1023 34.72 -14.97 46.09
CA ALA A 1023 35.77 -14.08 46.59
C ALA A 1023 37.09 -14.85 46.60
N GLN A 1024 38.09 -14.36 45.85
CA GLN A 1024 39.44 -14.88 45.99
C GLN A 1024 39.88 -14.57 47.42
N VAL A 1025 40.07 -15.61 48.22
CA VAL A 1025 40.81 -15.48 49.48
C VAL A 1025 42.19 -14.96 49.09
N GLU A 1026 42.50 -13.71 49.43
CA GLU A 1026 43.87 -13.21 49.37
C GLU A 1026 44.72 -14.13 50.25
N VAL A 1027 45.44 -15.05 49.61
CA VAL A 1027 46.55 -15.72 50.26
C VAL A 1027 47.66 -14.69 50.31
N ALA A 1028 47.81 -14.04 51.47
CA ALA A 1028 48.98 -13.25 51.78
C ALA A 1028 50.23 -14.13 51.58
N SER A 1029 51.09 -13.76 50.63
CA SER A 1029 52.47 -14.23 50.53
C SER A 1029 53.40 -13.04 50.41
#